data_AF-A0A9D2JJ71-F1
#
_entry.id   AF-A0A9D2JJ71-F1
#
_cell.length_a   1.000
_cell.length_b   1.000
_cell.length_c   1.000
_cell.angle_alpha   90.00
_cell.angle_beta   90.00
_cell.angle_gamma   90.00
#
_symmetry.space_group_name_H-M   'P 1'
#
loop_
_entity.id
_entity.type
_entity.pdbx_description
1 polymer ?
#
loop_
_entity_poly.entity_id
_entity_poly.type
_entity_poly.pdbx_seq_one_letter_code
_entity_poly.pdbx_strand_id
1 'polypeptide(L)'
;MEEKNPKITSKKALLFTGGGIAVILVACLIWLFVRQNGPVQPAIQQQVLQTVQHYISPTEISISDGFAYTADATRGMVYKTNLATGAQEASFEAGVSINGVYAADGNVYALAGGLDGRVIKLDTSLQQVAEAQAGHTPVEMLAVDGKLYLANRFSNTVGVYHADSLELEKEIAVSREPMAMAEAGGMIYVASHLSEAPANAEVTSASITVIDPAKGEVVKEIPLLNGSVNVKDICASPDGKYLYTAHVLARYAYPTSQVDRGWIETNAVTILDAETQEVLTSVLLDEVEHGAANPWGIRCTDTALVVSLAGTHEVMIIDTAMLFDKIAAVEAGQNQNVDTVLDIPNYIPFLDGARTRIELDGQGPRALEIADGKAYICQYFTGDLAVLDLETQTVTSCSLGEQPEPDDVRKGEILWHDASNTYQQWLSCSSCHPDARMDSLSWDELNDGLGNPKSTKGLVYSHRTPPCMATGVAENGEEGVKGSPNVVMTDEEFACMDAYLKSLAPVPSPMLNRDGTLTEEALQGKEIFEQAGCISCHTGPNFTDQKSYPPTGVDPVENGWENRDMDTPTLVEVWRTGPWLFDGRVADLREVIEMKAASKDLTDAEKDALTTYVASIGSEGEIYGVVQVRSRAADGSMNANTLEPGDTIYEFSFRKQQDVDQDATATFVLYDANGKELAKQNFRLRDMTAGDTMVFTTEIPIPADLADGAYYQIQITGDSGSLATDYIVTK
;
A
#
# COMPACT_ATOMS: atom_id res chain seq x y z
N MET A 1 9.30 34.78 -71.47
CA MET A 1 8.11 35.22 -72.21
C MET A 1 7.24 35.92 -71.17
N GLU A 2 7.59 37.19 -70.88
CA GLU A 2 7.00 38.39 -71.50
C GLU A 2 5.55 38.57 -71.04
N GLU A 3 5.08 39.68 -70.50
CA GLU A 3 5.46 41.10 -70.40
C GLU A 3 4.34 41.72 -69.52
N LYS A 4 4.39 42.85 -68.80
CA LYS A 4 4.98 44.17 -69.03
C LYS A 4 4.73 45.00 -67.75
N ASN A 5 5.76 45.69 -67.27
CA ASN A 5 5.66 46.94 -66.50
C ASN A 5 5.97 48.07 -67.52
N PRO A 6 5.57 49.36 -67.39
CA PRO A 6 6.19 50.26 -66.39
C PRO A 6 5.41 51.57 -66.02
N LYS A 7 5.79 52.24 -64.92
CA LYS A 7 6.53 53.53 -64.94
C LYS A 7 6.75 54.17 -63.56
N ILE A 8 7.98 54.64 -63.42
CA ILE A 8 8.64 55.30 -62.28
C ILE A 8 8.68 56.81 -62.51
N THR A 9 8.57 57.61 -61.45
CA THR A 9 9.31 58.88 -61.17
C THR A 9 8.90 59.37 -59.77
N SER A 10 9.71 59.92 -58.85
CA SER A 10 11.16 60.18 -58.73
C SER A 10 11.50 60.60 -57.29
N LYS A 11 12.56 60.01 -56.71
CA LYS A 11 13.55 60.49 -55.69
C LYS A 11 13.17 61.51 -54.59
N LYS A 12 13.35 61.11 -53.31
CA LYS A 12 14.34 61.70 -52.34
C LYS A 12 14.41 60.94 -50.99
N ALA A 13 15.65 60.58 -50.62
CA ALA A 13 16.31 60.51 -49.29
C ALA A 13 15.71 59.79 -48.05
N LEU A 14 16.38 58.69 -47.67
CA LEU A 14 16.90 58.25 -46.33
C LEU A 14 16.25 58.67 -44.98
N LEU A 15 15.88 57.61 -44.22
CA LEU A 15 16.23 57.25 -42.82
C LEU A 15 15.50 57.83 -41.57
N PHE A 16 15.01 56.89 -40.73
CA PHE A 16 14.73 56.88 -39.26
C PHE A 16 13.74 57.95 -38.72
N THR A 17 12.81 57.75 -37.78
CA THR A 17 12.34 56.66 -36.88
C THR A 17 11.03 57.17 -36.27
N GLY A 18 10.03 56.31 -36.06
CA GLY A 18 8.74 56.75 -35.49
C GLY A 18 7.88 55.62 -34.90
N GLY A 19 8.51 54.64 -34.25
CA GLY A 19 7.83 53.54 -33.53
C GLY A 19 7.67 53.80 -32.02
N GLY A 20 7.46 55.06 -31.62
CA GLY A 20 7.58 55.47 -30.22
C GLY A 20 6.28 55.68 -29.44
N ILE A 21 5.11 55.74 -30.08
CA ILE A 21 3.89 56.21 -29.40
C ILE A 21 2.85 55.09 -29.18
N ALA A 22 2.80 54.06 -30.03
CA ALA A 22 1.88 52.94 -29.84
C ALA A 22 2.34 51.92 -28.79
N VAL A 23 3.65 51.79 -28.57
CA VAL A 23 4.22 50.85 -27.56
C VAL A 23 4.05 51.41 -26.13
N ILE A 24 4.01 52.72 -25.97
CA ILE A 24 3.90 53.36 -24.64
C ILE A 24 2.50 53.17 -24.03
N LEU A 25 1.43 53.18 -24.84
CA LEU A 25 0.06 52.98 -24.32
C LEU A 25 -0.21 51.54 -23.89
N VAL A 26 0.36 50.56 -24.59
CA VAL A 26 0.27 49.14 -24.18
C VAL A 26 1.15 48.87 -22.95
N ALA A 27 2.33 49.48 -22.88
CA ALA A 27 3.20 49.38 -21.71
C ALA A 27 2.59 50.06 -20.47
N CYS A 28 1.87 51.18 -20.60
CA CYS A 28 1.20 51.82 -19.47
C CYS A 28 0.02 51.02 -18.91
N LEU A 29 -0.71 50.28 -19.75
CA LEU A 29 -1.79 49.39 -19.31
C LEU A 29 -1.25 48.12 -18.63
N ILE A 30 -0.16 47.55 -19.15
CA ILE A 30 0.55 46.43 -18.50
C ILE A 30 1.17 46.89 -17.18
N TRP A 31 1.74 48.10 -17.13
CA TRP A 31 2.34 48.65 -15.91
C TRP A 31 1.28 48.95 -14.84
N LEU A 32 0.06 49.38 -15.20
CA LEU A 32 -1.04 49.54 -14.25
C LEU A 32 -1.58 48.20 -13.73
N PHE A 33 -1.59 47.16 -14.57
CA PHE A 33 -1.97 45.79 -14.16
C PHE A 33 -0.93 45.18 -13.20
N VAL A 34 0.37 45.36 -13.48
CA VAL A 34 1.48 44.92 -12.61
C VAL A 34 1.58 45.75 -11.31
N ARG A 35 1.00 46.97 -11.27
CA ARG A 35 0.96 47.77 -10.04
C ARG A 35 -0.22 47.46 -9.12
N GLN A 36 -1.32 46.93 -9.67
CA GLN A 36 -2.45 46.42 -8.86
C GLN A 36 -2.21 44.97 -8.42
N ASN A 37 -1.45 44.19 -9.19
CA ASN A 37 -0.99 42.84 -8.85
C ASN A 37 0.55 42.84 -8.82
N GLY A 38 1.11 43.41 -7.75
CA GLY A 38 2.57 43.55 -7.59
C GLY A 38 3.32 42.23 -7.83
N PRO A 39 4.58 42.27 -8.30
CA PRO A 39 5.41 41.07 -8.35
C PRO A 39 5.57 40.56 -6.92
N VAL A 40 5.02 39.39 -6.64
CA VAL A 40 5.24 38.67 -5.38
C VAL A 40 6.75 38.41 -5.31
N GLN A 41 7.42 39.11 -4.40
CA GLN A 41 8.84 38.91 -4.14
C GLN A 41 9.05 37.48 -3.61
N PRO A 42 10.05 36.73 -4.09
CA PRO A 42 10.47 35.49 -3.45
C PRO A 42 11.33 35.84 -2.23
N ALA A 43 10.69 36.27 -1.15
CA ALA A 43 11.34 36.53 0.13
C ALA A 43 10.35 36.59 1.30
N ILE A 44 9.39 35.67 1.36
CA ILE A 44 8.83 35.12 2.62
C ILE A 44 8.51 33.65 2.32
N GLN A 45 9.56 32.85 2.20
CA GLN A 45 9.48 31.39 2.10
C GLN A 45 10.41 30.82 3.18
N GLN A 46 10.06 31.12 4.43
CA GLN A 46 10.62 30.53 5.63
C GLN A 46 9.61 30.78 6.75
N GLN A 47 9.08 29.70 7.34
CA GLN A 47 7.94 29.62 8.27
C GLN A 47 6.59 29.77 7.54
N VAL A 48 5.90 28.71 7.08
CA VAL A 48 5.55 27.44 7.74
C VAL A 48 5.46 26.34 6.66
N LEU A 49 6.44 25.45 6.61
CA LEU A 49 6.45 24.19 5.83
C LEU A 49 7.15 23.15 6.71
N GLN A 50 6.35 22.46 7.52
CA GLN A 50 6.66 21.19 8.20
C GLN A 50 5.26 20.55 8.29
N THR A 51 4.96 19.39 7.72
CA THR A 51 5.56 18.09 8.09
C THR A 51 5.15 16.96 7.13
N VAL A 52 5.64 16.93 5.89
CA VAL A 52 5.90 15.63 5.22
C VAL A 52 7.34 15.69 4.74
N GLN A 53 8.24 15.06 5.49
CA GLN A 53 9.59 14.83 4.97
C GLN A 53 9.48 13.81 3.83
N HIS A 54 9.96 14.17 2.65
CA HIS A 54 10.02 13.21 1.55
C HIS A 54 11.28 12.34 1.69
N TYR A 55 11.10 11.13 2.22
CA TYR A 55 12.15 10.10 2.29
C TYR A 55 12.46 9.54 0.91
N ILE A 56 13.71 9.14 0.69
CA ILE A 56 14.07 8.25 -0.42
C ILE A 56 13.71 6.83 0.03
N SER A 57 12.85 6.19 -0.75
CA SER A 57 12.29 4.87 -0.43
C SER A 57 12.39 3.97 -1.68
N PRO A 58 13.59 3.45 -1.99
CA PRO A 58 13.78 2.64 -3.19
C PRO A 58 12.98 1.34 -3.10
N THR A 59 12.12 1.09 -4.08
CA THR A 59 11.18 -0.04 -4.09
C THR A 59 11.48 -1.08 -5.15
N GLU A 60 11.97 -0.66 -6.31
CA GLU A 60 12.27 -1.51 -7.46
C GLU A 60 13.58 -1.07 -8.13
N ILE A 61 14.28 -2.01 -8.75
CA ILE A 61 15.54 -1.74 -9.46
C ILE A 61 15.62 -2.55 -10.75
N SER A 62 16.10 -1.91 -11.81
CA SER A 62 16.37 -2.56 -13.09
C SER A 62 17.74 -2.15 -13.62
N ILE A 63 18.54 -3.10 -14.10
CA ILE A 63 19.89 -2.85 -14.59
C ILE A 63 19.92 -2.96 -16.12
N SER A 64 20.46 -1.94 -16.78
CA SER A 64 20.68 -1.94 -18.22
C SER A 64 21.87 -1.06 -18.61
N ASP A 65 22.67 -1.52 -19.57
CA ASP A 65 23.80 -0.79 -20.16
C ASP A 65 24.82 -0.21 -19.14
N GLY A 66 25.07 -0.92 -18.04
CA GLY A 66 26.01 -0.49 -17.00
C GLY A 66 25.45 0.54 -16.02
N PHE A 67 24.12 0.71 -15.99
CA PHE A 67 23.41 1.58 -15.05
C PHE A 67 22.33 0.81 -14.30
N ALA A 68 22.16 1.16 -13.02
CA ALA A 68 20.96 0.83 -12.26
C ALA A 68 19.95 1.97 -12.39
N TYR A 69 18.70 1.60 -12.65
CA TYR A 69 17.55 2.49 -12.58
C TYR A 69 16.72 2.08 -11.36
N THR A 70 16.42 3.03 -10.47
CA THR A 70 15.76 2.73 -9.19
C THR A 70 14.49 3.55 -9.04
N ALA A 71 13.38 2.89 -8.74
CA ALA A 71 12.10 3.51 -8.41
C ALA A 71 12.05 3.93 -6.95
N ASP A 72 11.58 5.14 -6.67
CA ASP A 72 11.36 5.66 -5.32
C ASP A 72 9.89 6.01 -5.10
N ALA A 73 9.28 5.26 -4.17
CA ALA A 73 7.86 5.35 -3.92
C ALA A 73 7.46 6.61 -3.13
N THR A 74 8.30 7.10 -2.21
CA THR A 74 7.93 8.20 -1.31
C THR A 74 8.17 9.56 -1.96
N ARG A 75 9.26 9.73 -2.75
CA ARG A 75 9.47 10.96 -3.53
C ARG A 75 8.81 10.94 -4.91
N GLY A 76 8.43 9.77 -5.42
CA GLY A 76 7.92 9.66 -6.79
C GLY A 76 8.99 9.89 -7.84
N MET A 77 10.17 9.31 -7.62
CA MET A 77 11.36 9.53 -8.44
C MET A 77 11.81 8.26 -9.16
N VAL A 78 12.52 8.44 -10.26
CA VAL A 78 13.42 7.43 -10.83
C VAL A 78 14.84 7.95 -10.79
N TYR A 79 15.77 7.18 -10.26
CA TYR A 79 17.20 7.50 -10.21
C TYR A 79 17.97 6.68 -11.24
N LYS A 80 19.02 7.27 -11.83
CA LYS A 80 19.99 6.57 -12.67
C LYS A 80 21.35 6.58 -11.98
N THR A 81 21.87 5.41 -11.66
CA THR A 81 23.14 5.21 -10.95
C THR A 81 24.13 4.45 -11.83
N ASN A 82 25.33 4.99 -11.98
CA ASN A 82 26.41 4.37 -12.76
C ASN A 82 27.08 3.26 -11.96
N LEU A 83 27.04 2.02 -12.44
CA LEU A 83 27.52 0.86 -11.69
C LEU A 83 29.04 0.84 -11.50
N ALA A 84 29.79 1.48 -12.39
CA ALA A 84 31.25 1.53 -12.32
C ALA A 84 31.76 2.55 -11.29
N THR A 85 30.99 3.62 -11.05
CA THR A 85 31.41 4.73 -10.17
C THR A 85 30.59 4.83 -8.90
N GLY A 86 29.41 4.20 -8.85
CA GLY A 86 28.43 4.34 -7.78
C GLY A 86 27.73 5.70 -7.76
N ALA A 87 27.97 6.56 -8.75
CA ALA A 87 27.42 7.92 -8.79
C ALA A 87 25.99 7.93 -9.37
N GLN A 88 25.08 8.62 -8.69
CA GLN A 88 23.79 9.02 -9.24
C GLN A 88 24.01 10.11 -10.29
N GLU A 89 23.67 9.84 -11.55
CA GLU A 89 23.95 10.72 -12.70
C GLU A 89 22.74 11.52 -13.18
N ALA A 90 21.53 10.99 -12.98
CA ALA A 90 20.29 11.64 -13.39
C ALA A 90 19.12 11.22 -12.48
N SER A 91 18.03 11.98 -12.55
CA SER A 91 16.76 11.64 -11.91
C SER A 91 15.57 12.18 -12.69
N PHE A 92 14.42 11.54 -12.54
CA PHE A 92 13.12 11.97 -13.07
C PHE A 92 12.09 12.03 -11.93
N GLU A 93 11.25 13.05 -11.93
CA GLU A 93 10.17 13.26 -10.95
C GLU A 93 8.81 13.11 -11.64
N ALA A 94 7.95 12.23 -11.13
CA ALA A 94 6.66 11.93 -11.73
C ALA A 94 5.49 12.72 -11.13
N GLY A 95 5.69 13.38 -9.98
CA GLY A 95 4.64 14.05 -9.21
C GLY A 95 3.67 13.10 -8.49
N VAL A 96 3.89 11.79 -8.60
CA VAL A 96 3.14 10.72 -7.91
C VAL A 96 4.12 9.59 -7.56
N SER A 97 3.73 8.70 -6.65
CA SER A 97 4.54 7.55 -6.27
C SER A 97 4.96 6.70 -7.49
N ILE A 98 6.23 6.32 -7.57
CA ILE A 98 6.74 5.35 -8.55
C ILE A 98 7.00 4.04 -7.83
N ASN A 99 6.24 3.00 -8.18
CA ASN A 99 6.33 1.70 -7.50
C ASN A 99 7.22 0.69 -8.22
N GLY A 100 7.55 0.94 -9.49
CA GLY A 100 8.32 0.03 -10.31
C GLY A 100 9.11 0.74 -11.38
N VAL A 101 10.18 0.09 -11.84
CA VAL A 101 11.01 0.57 -12.95
C VAL A 101 11.50 -0.61 -13.77
N TYR A 102 11.51 -0.47 -15.09
CA TYR A 102 12.04 -1.49 -15.99
C TYR A 102 12.89 -0.83 -17.07
N ALA A 103 14.09 -1.36 -17.33
CA ALA A 103 15.01 -0.82 -18.31
C ALA A 103 15.48 -1.89 -19.29
N ALA A 104 15.21 -1.70 -20.58
CA ALA A 104 15.66 -2.58 -21.65
C ALA A 104 15.72 -1.84 -22.99
N ASP A 105 16.62 -2.28 -23.87
CA ASP A 105 16.74 -1.82 -25.26
C ASP A 105 16.79 -0.29 -25.41
N GLY A 106 17.53 0.38 -24.52
CA GLY A 106 17.68 1.84 -24.52
C GLY A 106 16.44 2.62 -24.07
N ASN A 107 15.45 1.96 -23.44
CA ASN A 107 14.27 2.59 -22.85
C ASN A 107 14.24 2.31 -21.35
N VAL A 108 13.67 3.25 -20.61
CA VAL A 108 13.38 3.10 -19.17
C VAL A 108 11.89 3.37 -18.99
N TYR A 109 11.20 2.55 -18.22
CA TYR A 109 9.78 2.67 -17.96
C TYR A 109 9.58 2.89 -16.47
N ALA A 110 8.96 4.01 -16.10
CA ALA A 110 8.58 4.30 -14.73
C ALA A 110 7.10 3.94 -14.52
N LEU A 111 6.80 3.20 -13.45
CA LEU A 111 5.45 2.73 -13.14
C LEU A 111 4.84 3.63 -12.07
N ALA A 112 4.03 4.59 -12.53
CA ALA A 112 3.38 5.57 -11.67
C ALA A 112 2.13 4.96 -11.03
N GLY A 113 2.11 4.97 -9.69
CA GLY A 113 1.07 4.38 -8.87
C GLY A 113 -0.22 5.19 -8.76
N GLY A 114 -1.15 4.66 -7.96
CA GLY A 114 -2.44 5.29 -7.67
C GLY A 114 -3.56 4.78 -8.58
N LEU A 115 -4.75 5.36 -8.37
CA LEU A 115 -5.97 4.97 -9.08
C LEU A 115 -5.87 5.23 -10.60
N ASP A 116 -5.31 6.37 -10.99
CA ASP A 116 -4.94 6.68 -12.38
C ASP A 116 -3.49 6.27 -12.65
N GLY A 117 -3.23 4.97 -12.54
CA GLY A 117 -1.91 4.41 -12.79
C GLY A 117 -1.43 4.68 -14.23
N ARG A 118 -0.13 4.84 -14.41
CA ARG A 118 0.48 5.14 -15.72
C ARG A 118 1.79 4.40 -15.90
N VAL A 119 2.11 4.07 -17.16
CA VAL A 119 3.45 3.69 -17.59
C VAL A 119 4.07 4.86 -18.32
N ILE A 120 5.18 5.39 -17.80
CA ILE A 120 5.90 6.53 -18.36
C ILE A 120 7.16 6.02 -19.02
N LYS A 121 7.26 6.15 -20.34
CA LYS A 121 8.45 5.78 -21.11
C LYS A 121 9.42 6.94 -21.16
N LEU A 122 10.62 6.68 -20.67
CA LEU A 122 11.76 7.57 -20.64
C LEU A 122 12.87 7.04 -21.58
N ASP A 123 13.71 7.94 -22.07
CA ASP A 123 15.00 7.55 -22.64
C ASP A 123 16.04 7.27 -21.54
N THR A 124 17.24 6.82 -21.93
CA THR A 124 18.33 6.54 -20.97
C THR A 124 18.92 7.80 -20.31
N SER A 125 18.50 9.00 -20.70
CA SER A 125 18.79 10.25 -19.99
C SER A 125 17.67 10.68 -19.04
N LEU A 126 16.70 9.78 -18.83
CA LEU A 126 15.49 9.98 -18.03
C LEU A 126 14.62 11.14 -18.51
N GLN A 127 14.63 11.44 -19.81
CA GLN A 127 13.67 12.36 -20.42
C GLN A 127 12.42 11.59 -20.85
N GLN A 128 11.25 12.11 -20.50
CA GLN A 128 9.97 11.52 -20.89
C GLN A 128 9.77 11.60 -22.40
N VAL A 129 9.51 10.45 -23.02
CA VAL A 129 9.31 10.27 -24.46
C VAL A 129 7.84 10.00 -24.77
N ALA A 130 7.17 9.20 -23.93
CA ALA A 130 5.77 8.85 -24.07
C ALA A 130 5.18 8.46 -22.72
N GLU A 131 3.86 8.37 -22.65
CA GLU A 131 3.15 7.80 -21.52
C GLU A 131 1.90 7.07 -22.03
N ALA A 132 1.47 6.06 -21.28
CA ALA A 132 0.20 5.41 -21.47
C ALA A 132 -0.47 5.17 -20.12
N GLN A 133 -1.79 5.11 -20.16
CA GLN A 133 -2.60 4.81 -19.00
C GLN A 133 -2.50 3.32 -18.66
N ALA A 134 -2.46 3.03 -17.36
CA ALA A 134 -2.43 1.69 -16.79
C ALA A 134 -3.64 1.43 -15.87
N GLY A 135 -3.67 0.23 -15.29
CA GLY A 135 -4.61 -0.09 -14.21
C GLY A 135 -4.16 0.54 -12.89
N HIS A 136 -4.90 0.24 -11.83
CA HIS A 136 -4.63 0.80 -10.50
C HIS A 136 -3.30 0.26 -9.94
N THR A 137 -2.36 1.18 -9.70
CA THR A 137 -1.04 0.91 -9.09
C THR A 137 -0.26 -0.18 -9.83
N PRO A 138 0.31 0.13 -11.01
CA PRO A 138 1.27 -0.76 -11.66
C PRO A 138 2.53 -0.91 -10.80
N VAL A 139 3.02 -2.14 -10.64
CA VAL A 139 4.16 -2.46 -9.76
C VAL A 139 5.30 -3.19 -10.47
N GLU A 140 5.01 -4.01 -11.49
CA GLU A 140 6.02 -4.81 -12.19
C GLU A 140 5.79 -4.79 -13.70
N MET A 141 6.87 -4.84 -14.49
CA MET A 141 6.80 -4.88 -15.95
C MET A 141 7.79 -5.87 -16.57
N LEU A 142 7.34 -6.65 -17.55
CA LEU A 142 8.19 -7.49 -18.41
C LEU A 142 8.02 -7.14 -19.88
N ALA A 143 9.11 -7.24 -20.66
CA ALA A 143 9.04 -7.21 -22.11
C ALA A 143 9.16 -8.64 -22.67
N VAL A 144 8.15 -9.08 -23.42
CA VAL A 144 8.13 -10.41 -24.06
C VAL A 144 7.60 -10.27 -25.49
N ASP A 145 8.35 -10.76 -26.47
CA ASP A 145 7.96 -10.80 -27.90
C ASP A 145 7.43 -9.47 -28.47
N GLY A 146 8.07 -8.35 -28.12
CA GLY A 146 7.69 -7.01 -28.59
C GLY A 146 6.44 -6.41 -27.91
N LYS A 147 5.97 -7.04 -26.84
CA LYS A 147 4.91 -6.53 -25.97
C LYS A 147 5.46 -6.24 -24.57
N LEU A 148 4.78 -5.34 -23.87
CA LEU A 148 5.02 -5.04 -22.46
C LEU A 148 3.85 -5.61 -21.66
N TYR A 149 4.16 -6.40 -20.64
CA TYR A 149 3.21 -6.94 -19.68
C TYR A 149 3.37 -6.17 -18.38
N LEU A 150 2.29 -5.61 -17.86
CA LEU A 150 2.30 -4.70 -16.71
C LEU A 150 1.36 -5.22 -15.63
N ALA A 151 1.90 -5.61 -14.46
CA ALA A 151 1.11 -6.05 -13.32
C ALA A 151 0.48 -4.86 -12.61
N ASN A 152 -0.85 -4.75 -12.67
CA ASN A 152 -1.63 -3.73 -11.99
C ASN A 152 -2.16 -4.29 -10.67
N ARG A 153 -1.47 -3.97 -9.57
CA ARG A 153 -1.68 -4.60 -8.26
C ARG A 153 -3.15 -4.53 -7.83
N PHE A 154 -3.74 -3.34 -7.77
CA PHE A 154 -5.07 -3.18 -7.18
C PHE A 154 -6.21 -3.34 -8.19
N SER A 155 -5.90 -3.49 -9.47
CA SER A 155 -6.88 -3.92 -10.48
C SER A 155 -6.96 -5.44 -10.62
N ASN A 156 -6.03 -6.20 -10.03
CA ASN A 156 -5.90 -7.65 -10.23
C ASN A 156 -5.82 -8.02 -11.73
N THR A 157 -5.05 -7.23 -12.50
CA THR A 157 -4.85 -7.46 -13.94
C THR A 157 -3.39 -7.39 -14.35
N VAL A 158 -3.08 -8.06 -15.46
CA VAL A 158 -1.89 -7.78 -16.28
C VAL A 158 -2.34 -7.06 -17.55
N GLY A 159 -1.92 -5.80 -17.71
CA GLY A 159 -2.11 -5.04 -18.94
C GLY A 159 -1.06 -5.41 -19.99
N VAL A 160 -1.49 -5.61 -21.24
CA VAL A 160 -0.61 -5.97 -22.36
C VAL A 160 -0.56 -4.83 -23.34
N TYR A 161 0.63 -4.28 -23.59
CA TYR A 161 0.84 -3.11 -24.43
C TYR A 161 1.78 -3.44 -25.59
N HIS A 162 1.58 -2.79 -26.74
CA HIS A 162 2.58 -2.82 -27.80
C HIS A 162 3.81 -1.99 -27.40
N ALA A 163 5.01 -2.57 -27.42
CA ALA A 163 6.21 -1.86 -26.93
C ALA A 163 6.59 -0.62 -27.77
N ASP A 164 6.24 -0.63 -29.06
CA ASP A 164 6.53 0.45 -30.00
C ASP A 164 5.62 1.67 -29.79
N SER A 165 4.33 1.46 -29.53
CA SER A 165 3.32 2.52 -29.45
C SER A 165 2.81 2.83 -28.05
N LEU A 166 3.02 1.92 -27.09
CA LEU A 166 2.38 1.90 -25.77
C LEU A 166 0.85 1.86 -25.83
N GLU A 167 0.27 1.43 -26.94
CA GLU A 167 -1.17 1.19 -27.01
C GLU A 167 -1.51 -0.09 -26.24
N LEU A 168 -2.49 0.02 -25.34
CA LEU A 168 -3.07 -1.13 -24.63
C LEU A 168 -3.76 -2.04 -25.64
N GLU A 169 -3.31 -3.28 -25.72
CA GLU A 169 -3.93 -4.34 -26.51
C GLU A 169 -5.08 -4.99 -25.74
N LYS A 170 -4.86 -5.32 -24.46
CA LYS A 170 -5.82 -6.04 -23.60
C LYS A 170 -5.39 -6.02 -22.14
N GLU A 171 -6.34 -6.30 -21.26
CA GLU A 171 -6.10 -6.64 -19.86
C GLU A 171 -6.46 -8.10 -19.61
N ILE A 172 -5.63 -8.77 -18.82
CA ILE A 172 -5.80 -10.17 -18.43
C ILE A 172 -6.07 -10.17 -16.93
N ALA A 173 -7.22 -10.68 -16.50
CA ALA A 173 -7.49 -10.89 -15.07
C ALA A 173 -6.54 -11.96 -14.51
N VAL A 174 -5.98 -11.69 -13.33
CA VAL A 174 -5.08 -12.58 -12.60
C VAL A 174 -5.49 -12.60 -11.12
N SER A 175 -4.87 -13.46 -10.32
CA SER A 175 -5.14 -13.55 -8.89
C SER A 175 -4.70 -12.28 -8.13
N ARG A 176 -5.16 -12.16 -6.89
CA ARG A 176 -5.19 -10.93 -6.10
C ARG A 176 -3.82 -10.31 -5.89
N GLU A 177 -3.75 -9.02 -6.19
CA GLU A 177 -2.57 -8.19 -6.00
C GLU A 177 -1.31 -8.77 -6.68
N PRO A 178 -1.28 -8.85 -8.03
CA PRO A 178 -0.08 -9.28 -8.74
C PRO A 178 1.09 -8.35 -8.38
N MET A 179 2.17 -8.94 -7.88
CA MET A 179 3.30 -8.22 -7.28
C MET A 179 4.57 -8.31 -8.14
N ALA A 180 4.81 -9.49 -8.74
CA ALA A 180 6.03 -9.75 -9.51
C ALA A 180 5.76 -10.71 -10.67
N MET A 181 6.63 -10.70 -11.68
CA MET A 181 6.51 -11.56 -12.85
C MET A 181 7.86 -12.10 -13.30
N ALA A 182 7.86 -13.33 -13.83
CA ALA A 182 9.03 -13.92 -14.49
C ALA A 182 8.63 -14.66 -15.77
N GLU A 183 9.51 -14.67 -16.76
CA GLU A 183 9.36 -15.48 -17.98
C GLU A 183 10.20 -16.75 -17.86
N ALA A 184 9.59 -17.90 -18.15
CA ALA A 184 10.28 -19.19 -18.21
C ALA A 184 9.54 -20.14 -19.15
N GLY A 185 10.29 -20.88 -19.98
CA GLY A 185 9.69 -21.87 -20.89
C GLY A 185 8.69 -21.29 -21.89
N GLY A 186 8.77 -20.00 -22.23
CA GLY A 186 7.84 -19.33 -23.13
C GLY A 186 6.49 -18.96 -22.48
N MET A 187 6.41 -19.00 -21.15
CA MET A 187 5.25 -18.62 -20.36
C MET A 187 5.62 -17.48 -19.42
N ILE A 188 4.62 -16.67 -19.04
CA ILE A 188 4.77 -15.63 -18.02
C ILE A 188 4.11 -16.13 -16.73
N TYR A 189 4.84 -16.06 -15.63
CA TYR A 189 4.38 -16.44 -14.31
C TYR A 189 4.18 -15.18 -13.48
N VAL A 190 2.98 -15.00 -12.93
CA VAL A 190 2.60 -13.83 -12.15
C VAL A 190 2.42 -14.26 -10.70
N ALA A 191 3.24 -13.69 -9.81
CA ALA A 191 3.18 -13.95 -8.39
C ALA A 191 2.20 -13.00 -7.71
N SER A 192 1.16 -13.56 -7.10
CA SER A 192 0.09 -12.80 -6.43
C SER A 192 0.40 -12.63 -4.95
N HIS A 193 0.18 -11.43 -4.40
CA HIS A 193 0.62 -11.10 -3.04
C HIS A 193 -0.13 -11.89 -1.96
N LEU A 194 -1.45 -12.08 -2.15
CA LEU A 194 -2.37 -12.59 -1.13
C LEU A 194 -3.29 -13.69 -1.70
N SER A 195 -3.93 -14.42 -0.78
CA SER A 195 -4.96 -15.40 -1.13
C SER A 195 -6.27 -14.74 -1.59
N GLU A 196 -6.92 -15.34 -2.58
CA GLU A 196 -8.32 -15.09 -2.95
C GLU A 196 -9.28 -16.10 -2.32
N ALA A 197 -8.77 -17.19 -1.76
CA ALA A 197 -9.61 -18.22 -1.15
C ALA A 197 -10.25 -17.73 0.15
N PRO A 198 -11.46 -18.21 0.49
CA PRO A 198 -12.03 -17.99 1.81
C PRO A 198 -11.16 -18.69 2.87
N ALA A 199 -11.08 -18.11 4.07
CA ALA A 199 -10.20 -18.59 5.13
C ALA A 199 -10.57 -19.98 5.70
N ASN A 200 -11.75 -20.50 5.35
CA ASN A 200 -12.20 -21.85 5.70
C ASN A 200 -11.97 -22.88 4.59
N ALA A 201 -11.28 -22.52 3.50
CA ALA A 201 -10.88 -23.46 2.47
C ALA A 201 -9.86 -24.47 2.99
N GLU A 202 -9.79 -25.66 2.37
CA GLU A 202 -8.77 -26.67 2.69
C GLU A 202 -7.35 -26.14 2.46
N VAL A 203 -7.19 -25.29 1.43
CA VAL A 203 -5.96 -24.56 1.14
C VAL A 203 -6.32 -23.08 1.01
N THR A 204 -5.76 -22.26 1.90
CA THR A 204 -5.76 -20.79 1.83
C THR A 204 -4.33 -20.34 1.58
N SER A 205 -4.04 -19.95 0.34
CA SER A 205 -2.71 -19.51 -0.07
C SER A 205 -2.78 -18.55 -1.26
N ALA A 206 -1.75 -17.71 -1.37
CA ALA A 206 -1.42 -17.02 -2.59
C ALA A 206 -1.05 -18.03 -3.70
N SER A 207 -1.09 -17.56 -4.94
CA SER A 207 -0.95 -18.40 -6.12
C SER A 207 -0.10 -17.75 -7.20
N ILE A 208 0.40 -18.61 -8.11
CA ILE A 208 1.10 -18.19 -9.32
C ILE A 208 0.18 -18.39 -10.52
N THR A 209 -0.18 -17.29 -11.19
CA THR A 209 -0.95 -17.32 -12.43
C THR A 209 -0.01 -17.51 -13.62
N VAL A 210 -0.31 -18.45 -14.52
CA VAL A 210 0.48 -18.72 -15.73
C VAL A 210 -0.24 -18.17 -16.95
N ILE A 211 0.41 -17.24 -17.64
CA ILE A 211 -0.08 -16.63 -18.89
C ILE A 211 0.70 -17.22 -20.07
N ASP A 212 -0.03 -17.67 -21.08
CA ASP A 212 0.53 -18.01 -22.38
C ASP A 212 0.58 -16.74 -23.25
N PRO A 213 1.76 -16.14 -23.51
CA PRO A 213 1.85 -14.89 -24.25
C PRO A 213 1.41 -15.02 -25.71
N ALA A 214 1.51 -16.22 -26.30
CA ALA A 214 1.07 -16.46 -27.67
C ALA A 214 -0.47 -16.47 -27.80
N LYS A 215 -1.18 -16.93 -26.77
CA LYS A 215 -2.66 -16.84 -26.68
C LYS A 215 -3.14 -15.53 -26.04
N GLY A 216 -2.29 -14.94 -25.20
CA GLY A 216 -2.61 -13.81 -24.34
C GLY A 216 -3.60 -14.15 -23.23
N GLU A 217 -3.68 -15.38 -22.74
CA GLU A 217 -4.66 -15.75 -21.71
C GLU A 217 -4.02 -16.55 -20.59
N VAL A 218 -4.69 -16.58 -19.43
CA VAL A 218 -4.34 -17.46 -18.32
C VAL A 218 -4.59 -18.91 -18.75
N VAL A 219 -3.58 -19.75 -18.59
CA VAL A 219 -3.65 -21.18 -18.91
C VAL A 219 -3.61 -22.08 -17.67
N LYS A 220 -3.12 -21.57 -16.54
CA LYS A 220 -3.04 -22.31 -15.28
C LYS A 220 -2.99 -21.36 -14.08
N GLU A 221 -3.54 -21.82 -12.97
CA GLU A 221 -3.35 -21.22 -11.65
C GLU A 221 -2.67 -22.28 -10.76
N ILE A 222 -1.57 -21.91 -10.10
CA ILE A 222 -0.78 -22.82 -9.27
C ILE A 222 -0.87 -22.32 -7.82
N PRO A 223 -1.66 -22.97 -6.94
CA PRO A 223 -1.68 -22.61 -5.53
C PRO A 223 -0.32 -22.93 -4.88
N LEU A 224 0.17 -22.02 -4.04
CA LEU A 224 1.31 -22.30 -3.19
C LEU A 224 0.89 -23.16 -1.99
N LEU A 225 1.85 -23.58 -1.16
CA LEU A 225 1.59 -24.30 0.08
C LEU A 225 0.56 -23.58 0.96
N ASN A 226 -0.25 -24.34 1.69
CA ASN A 226 -1.24 -23.74 2.59
C ASN A 226 -0.59 -22.79 3.60
N GLY A 227 -1.14 -21.58 3.75
CA GLY A 227 -0.56 -20.52 4.56
C GLY A 227 0.48 -19.65 3.86
N SER A 228 0.82 -19.93 2.60
CA SER A 228 1.70 -19.03 1.83
C SER A 228 0.97 -17.72 1.52
N VAL A 229 1.51 -16.60 2.01
CA VAL A 229 1.02 -15.23 1.79
C VAL A 229 2.20 -14.28 1.70
N ASN A 230 1.94 -13.00 1.44
CA ASN A 230 2.96 -11.96 1.29
C ASN A 230 4.01 -12.31 0.25
N VAL A 231 3.59 -12.84 -0.90
CA VAL A 231 4.53 -13.10 -1.99
C VAL A 231 5.06 -11.76 -2.50
N LYS A 232 6.38 -11.60 -2.53
CA LYS A 232 7.02 -10.32 -2.86
C LYS A 232 7.72 -10.31 -4.20
N ASP A 233 8.27 -11.45 -4.63
CA ASP A 233 9.07 -11.52 -5.85
C ASP A 233 9.10 -12.94 -6.43
N ILE A 234 9.43 -13.05 -7.72
CA ILE A 234 9.63 -14.31 -8.45
C ILE A 234 10.76 -14.16 -9.48
N CYS A 235 11.64 -15.15 -9.58
CA CYS A 235 12.67 -15.19 -10.63
C CYS A 235 12.80 -16.58 -11.24
N ALA A 236 13.29 -16.65 -12.48
CA ALA A 236 13.62 -17.90 -13.15
C ALA A 236 15.09 -18.28 -12.93
N SER A 237 15.40 -19.58 -12.95
CA SER A 237 16.76 -20.05 -13.11
C SER A 237 17.32 -19.65 -14.49
N PRO A 238 18.64 -19.45 -14.65
CA PRO A 238 19.23 -19.10 -15.94
C PRO A 238 18.95 -20.09 -17.08
N ASP A 239 18.71 -21.36 -16.75
CA ASP A 239 18.33 -22.40 -17.71
C ASP A 239 16.81 -22.50 -17.98
N GLY A 240 16.01 -21.66 -17.31
CA GLY A 240 14.56 -21.58 -17.44
C GLY A 240 13.80 -22.81 -16.92
N LYS A 241 14.46 -23.73 -16.21
CA LYS A 241 13.82 -24.96 -15.72
C LYS A 241 13.02 -24.74 -14.43
N TYR A 242 13.47 -23.82 -13.59
CA TYR A 242 12.87 -23.59 -12.29
C TYR A 242 12.48 -22.13 -12.11
N LEU A 243 11.43 -21.91 -11.33
CA LEU A 243 11.08 -20.60 -10.80
C LEU A 243 11.20 -20.63 -9.27
N TYR A 244 11.58 -19.50 -8.70
CA TYR A 244 11.74 -19.31 -7.27
C TYR A 244 10.94 -18.11 -6.84
N THR A 245 10.07 -18.27 -5.84
CA THR A 245 9.28 -17.18 -5.29
C THR A 245 9.45 -17.07 -3.78
N ALA A 246 9.66 -15.84 -3.30
CA ALA A 246 9.90 -15.52 -1.89
C ALA A 246 8.60 -15.06 -1.21
N HIS A 247 8.29 -15.64 -0.05
CA HIS A 247 7.03 -15.39 0.65
C HIS A 247 7.10 -15.76 2.15
N VAL A 248 6.07 -15.36 2.89
CA VAL A 248 5.80 -15.87 4.25
C VAL A 248 5.02 -17.17 4.14
N LEU A 249 5.32 -18.13 5.02
CA LEU A 249 4.57 -19.36 5.21
C LEU A 249 3.99 -19.38 6.63
N ALA A 250 2.73 -18.96 6.73
CA ALA A 250 1.99 -18.83 7.97
C ALA A 250 1.46 -20.18 8.48
N ARG A 251 1.41 -20.32 9.81
CA ARG A 251 0.87 -21.48 10.53
C ARG A 251 -0.45 -21.13 11.22
N TYR A 252 -1.30 -20.38 10.51
CA TYR A 252 -2.57 -19.80 10.98
C TYR A 252 -3.61 -20.81 11.51
N ALA A 253 -3.46 -22.11 11.18
CA ALA A 253 -4.31 -23.17 11.71
C ALA A 253 -4.06 -23.50 13.20
N TYR A 254 -2.98 -22.94 13.79
CA TYR A 254 -2.64 -23.10 15.20
C TYR A 254 -2.85 -21.77 15.95
N PRO A 255 -3.21 -21.82 17.25
CA PRO A 255 -3.24 -20.61 18.07
C PRO A 255 -1.86 -19.97 18.18
N THR A 256 -1.83 -18.64 18.29
CA THR A 256 -0.60 -17.82 18.40
C THR A 256 0.04 -17.89 19.80
N SER A 257 0.15 -19.10 20.35
CA SER A 257 0.54 -19.34 21.74
C SER A 257 2.02 -19.13 22.05
N GLN A 258 2.87 -19.16 21.01
CA GLN A 258 4.31 -19.01 21.10
C GLN A 258 4.87 -18.56 19.75
N VAL A 259 6.11 -18.06 19.73
CA VAL A 259 6.82 -17.60 18.51
C VAL A 259 7.93 -18.55 18.11
N ASP A 260 8.50 -19.26 19.09
CA ASP A 260 9.72 -20.03 18.91
C ASP A 260 9.55 -21.08 17.81
N ARG A 261 10.63 -21.24 17.03
CA ARG A 261 10.71 -22.23 15.94
C ARG A 261 9.64 -22.05 14.86
N GLY A 262 9.25 -20.80 14.60
CA GLY A 262 8.33 -20.45 13.53
C GLY A 262 6.89 -20.94 13.75
N TRP A 263 6.46 -20.99 15.01
CA TRP A 263 5.13 -21.48 15.38
C TRP A 263 3.98 -20.65 14.79
N ILE A 264 4.18 -19.34 14.64
CA ILE A 264 3.22 -18.42 14.01
C ILE A 264 3.48 -18.37 12.51
N GLU A 265 4.73 -18.12 12.13
CA GLU A 265 5.17 -17.97 10.74
C GLU A 265 6.58 -18.46 10.54
N THR A 266 6.83 -18.91 9.32
CA THR A 266 8.16 -19.21 8.78
C THR A 266 8.34 -18.44 7.48
N ASN A 267 9.58 -18.28 7.02
CA ASN A 267 9.93 -17.51 5.84
C ASN A 267 10.49 -18.46 4.80
N ALA A 268 10.01 -18.40 3.56
CA ALA A 268 10.25 -19.47 2.60
C ALA A 268 10.56 -18.97 1.18
N VAL A 269 11.24 -19.86 0.44
CA VAL A 269 11.28 -19.82 -1.02
C VAL A 269 10.57 -21.07 -1.53
N THR A 270 9.59 -20.89 -2.41
CA THR A 270 8.97 -21.99 -3.16
C THR A 270 9.64 -22.17 -4.51
N ILE A 271 9.95 -23.42 -4.85
CA ILE A 271 10.55 -23.85 -6.11
C ILE A 271 9.46 -24.47 -6.98
N LEU A 272 9.29 -23.95 -8.19
CA LEU A 272 8.38 -24.50 -9.19
C LEU A 272 9.18 -25.07 -10.35
N ASP A 273 8.72 -26.19 -10.91
CA ASP A 273 9.25 -26.73 -12.15
C ASP A 273 8.47 -26.12 -13.34
N ALA A 274 9.18 -25.43 -14.23
CA ALA A 274 8.58 -24.68 -15.32
C ALA A 274 8.05 -25.57 -16.47
N GLU A 275 8.55 -26.80 -16.60
CA GLU A 275 8.09 -27.74 -17.64
C GLU A 275 6.73 -28.35 -17.27
N THR A 276 6.62 -28.82 -16.02
CA THR A 276 5.41 -29.42 -15.46
C THR A 276 4.41 -28.38 -14.96
N GLN A 277 4.89 -27.17 -14.66
CA GLN A 277 4.15 -26.09 -14.02
C GLN A 277 3.60 -26.49 -12.65
N GLU A 278 4.37 -27.23 -11.87
CA GLU A 278 4.00 -27.72 -10.53
C GLU A 278 4.98 -27.23 -9.48
N VAL A 279 4.49 -27.07 -8.25
CA VAL A 279 5.36 -26.81 -7.10
C VAL A 279 6.19 -28.07 -6.84
N LEU A 280 7.51 -27.94 -6.88
CA LEU A 280 8.43 -29.01 -6.47
C LEU A 280 8.43 -29.12 -4.95
N THR A 281 8.77 -28.02 -4.27
CA THR A 281 8.78 -27.90 -2.80
C THR A 281 8.94 -26.44 -2.38
N SER A 282 8.73 -26.17 -1.09
CA SER A 282 9.26 -24.97 -0.43
C SER A 282 10.45 -25.32 0.46
N VAL A 283 11.37 -24.37 0.65
CA VAL A 283 12.46 -24.46 1.63
C VAL A 283 12.36 -23.29 2.59
N LEU A 284 12.56 -23.56 3.88
CA LEU A 284 12.56 -22.52 4.90
C LEU A 284 13.90 -21.80 4.92
N LEU A 285 13.84 -20.47 4.89
CA LEU A 285 14.99 -19.57 4.99
C LEU A 285 15.48 -19.46 6.44
N ASP A 286 14.62 -19.76 7.41
CA ASP A 286 14.92 -19.62 8.84
C ASP A 286 15.94 -20.63 9.38
N GLU A 287 16.57 -20.27 10.48
CA GLU A 287 17.37 -21.15 11.34
C GLU A 287 16.61 -21.47 12.62
N VAL A 288 16.96 -22.56 13.30
CA VAL A 288 16.23 -23.07 14.48
C VAL A 288 16.02 -22.02 15.58
N GLU A 289 16.96 -21.09 15.72
CA GLU A 289 16.94 -20.05 16.75
C GLU A 289 17.02 -18.63 16.16
N HIS A 290 16.87 -18.47 14.84
CA HIS A 290 17.02 -17.20 14.16
C HIS A 290 16.20 -17.15 12.86
N GLY A 291 15.09 -16.41 12.88
CA GLY A 291 14.21 -16.24 11.74
C GLY A 291 14.82 -15.41 10.61
N ALA A 292 14.18 -15.46 9.45
CA ALA A 292 14.53 -14.72 8.24
C ALA A 292 13.35 -13.86 7.76
N ALA A 293 12.78 -13.09 8.71
CA ALA A 293 11.51 -12.38 8.56
C ALA A 293 11.40 -11.56 7.27
N ASN A 294 10.25 -11.73 6.61
CA ASN A 294 9.81 -10.93 5.46
C ASN A 294 10.80 -10.97 4.28
N PRO A 295 11.01 -12.13 3.65
CA PRO A 295 11.82 -12.22 2.45
C PRO A 295 11.14 -11.42 1.32
N TRP A 296 11.96 -10.71 0.53
CA TRP A 296 11.49 -9.76 -0.47
C TRP A 296 12.04 -10.09 -1.85
N GLY A 297 13.02 -9.33 -2.34
CA GLY A 297 13.61 -9.53 -3.66
C GLY A 297 14.36 -10.86 -3.77
N ILE A 298 14.27 -11.52 -4.91
CA ILE A 298 14.97 -12.78 -5.21
C ILE A 298 15.54 -12.79 -6.62
N ARG A 299 16.83 -13.15 -6.76
CA ARG A 299 17.45 -13.40 -8.08
C ARG A 299 18.28 -14.67 -8.07
N CYS A 300 18.36 -15.32 -9.23
CA CYS A 300 19.14 -16.53 -9.43
C CYS A 300 20.34 -16.26 -10.34
N THR A 301 21.52 -16.69 -9.90
CA THR A 301 22.73 -16.84 -10.72
C THR A 301 22.87 -18.29 -11.18
N ASP A 302 23.93 -18.62 -11.91
CA ASP A 302 24.22 -20.00 -12.30
C ASP A 302 24.49 -20.94 -11.11
N THR A 303 24.89 -20.37 -9.96
CA THR A 303 25.33 -21.16 -8.81
C THR A 303 24.57 -20.88 -7.52
N ALA A 304 23.88 -19.73 -7.42
CA ALA A 304 23.25 -19.32 -6.18
C ALA A 304 21.94 -18.55 -6.38
N LEU A 305 21.02 -18.73 -5.42
CA LEU A 305 19.91 -17.81 -5.17
C LEU A 305 20.37 -16.71 -4.21
N VAL A 306 19.95 -15.48 -4.46
CA VAL A 306 20.19 -14.31 -3.60
C VAL A 306 18.84 -13.77 -3.18
N VAL A 307 18.58 -13.67 -1.87
CA VAL A 307 17.28 -13.30 -1.30
C VAL A 307 17.47 -12.14 -0.32
N SER A 308 16.75 -11.03 -0.52
CA SER A 308 16.67 -9.95 0.47
C SER A 308 15.80 -10.37 1.65
N LEU A 309 16.27 -10.16 2.87
CA LEU A 309 15.52 -10.40 4.11
C LEU A 309 15.17 -9.05 4.73
N ALA A 310 14.00 -8.52 4.38
CA ALA A 310 13.65 -7.12 4.68
C ALA A 310 13.56 -6.86 6.19
N GLY A 311 12.97 -7.81 6.93
CA GLY A 311 12.70 -7.67 8.36
C GLY A 311 13.94 -7.85 9.24
N THR A 312 14.96 -8.56 8.77
CA THR A 312 16.21 -8.79 9.51
C THR A 312 17.39 -7.96 8.99
N HIS A 313 17.17 -7.18 7.93
CA HIS A 313 18.16 -6.28 7.33
C HIS A 313 19.40 -7.01 6.77
N GLU A 314 19.14 -8.15 6.14
CA GLU A 314 20.19 -9.02 5.60
C GLU A 314 19.91 -9.39 4.15
N VAL A 315 20.91 -10.01 3.53
CA VAL A 315 20.77 -10.77 2.29
C VAL A 315 21.26 -12.20 2.51
N MET A 316 20.52 -13.17 1.99
CA MET A 316 20.86 -14.59 2.03
C MET A 316 21.33 -15.08 0.67
N ILE A 317 22.46 -15.79 0.64
CA ILE A 317 22.95 -16.50 -0.54
C ILE A 317 22.75 -18.00 -0.30
N ILE A 318 22.09 -18.70 -1.24
CA ILE A 318 21.83 -20.15 -1.18
C ILE A 318 22.52 -20.82 -2.37
N ASP A 319 23.42 -21.77 -2.11
CA ASP A 319 24.05 -22.60 -3.13
C ASP A 319 23.01 -23.54 -3.76
N THR A 320 22.70 -23.30 -5.03
CA THR A 320 21.68 -24.03 -5.77
C THR A 320 22.06 -25.48 -6.03
N ALA A 321 23.34 -25.78 -6.26
CA ALA A 321 23.79 -27.14 -6.49
C ALA A 321 23.62 -27.98 -5.21
N MET A 322 24.04 -27.44 -4.06
CA MET A 322 23.86 -28.10 -2.77
C MET A 322 22.38 -28.23 -2.39
N LEU A 323 21.56 -27.23 -2.71
CA LEU A 323 20.10 -27.28 -2.52
C LEU A 323 19.49 -28.45 -3.30
N PHE A 324 19.78 -28.58 -4.60
CA PHE A 324 19.24 -29.67 -5.42
C PHE A 324 19.82 -31.03 -5.04
N ASP A 325 21.09 -31.12 -4.62
CA ASP A 325 21.65 -32.36 -4.08
C ASP A 325 20.89 -32.83 -2.82
N LYS A 326 20.52 -31.89 -1.95
CA LYS A 326 19.71 -32.18 -0.75
C LYS A 326 18.30 -32.63 -1.11
N ILE A 327 17.65 -31.99 -2.09
CA ILE A 327 16.30 -32.38 -2.57
C ILE A 327 16.36 -33.78 -3.18
N ALA A 328 17.32 -34.04 -4.07
CA ALA A 328 17.51 -35.36 -4.70
C ALA A 328 17.78 -36.47 -3.67
N ALA A 329 18.49 -36.15 -2.57
CA ALA A 329 18.67 -37.10 -1.47
C ALA A 329 17.36 -37.43 -0.75
N VAL A 330 16.42 -36.48 -0.60
CA VAL A 330 15.07 -36.76 -0.07
C VAL A 330 14.29 -37.63 -1.03
N GLU A 331 14.26 -37.29 -2.33
CA GLU A 331 13.58 -38.08 -3.37
C GLU A 331 14.07 -39.53 -3.43
N ALA A 332 15.38 -39.73 -3.23
CA ALA A 332 16.00 -41.05 -3.20
C ALA A 332 15.79 -41.81 -1.87
N GLY A 333 15.11 -41.22 -0.87
CA GLY A 333 14.92 -41.78 0.47
C GLY A 333 16.22 -41.91 1.27
N GLN A 334 17.19 -41.04 1.00
CA GLN A 334 18.54 -41.03 1.60
C GLN A 334 18.69 -39.98 2.70
N ASN A 335 17.75 -39.04 2.83
CA ASN A 335 17.70 -38.10 3.94
C ASN A 335 17.19 -38.80 5.22
N GLN A 336 17.78 -38.49 6.37
CA GLN A 336 17.44 -39.14 7.64
C GLN A 336 16.37 -38.39 8.46
N ASN A 337 16.11 -37.12 8.13
CA ASN A 337 15.23 -36.24 8.90
C ASN A 337 13.96 -35.84 8.15
N VAL A 338 13.95 -36.03 6.82
CA VAL A 338 12.84 -35.65 5.94
C VAL A 338 12.49 -36.86 5.07
N ASP A 339 11.23 -37.30 5.16
CA ASP A 339 10.76 -38.53 4.52
C ASP A 339 10.38 -38.31 3.04
N THR A 340 9.70 -37.19 2.74
CA THR A 340 9.28 -36.85 1.38
C THR A 340 9.61 -35.40 1.05
N VAL A 341 9.63 -35.07 -0.25
CA VAL A 341 9.84 -33.70 -0.73
C VAL A 341 8.81 -32.73 -0.13
N LEU A 342 7.57 -33.19 0.06
CA LEU A 342 6.50 -32.40 0.68
C LEU A 342 6.71 -32.12 2.17
N ASP A 343 7.61 -32.85 2.84
CA ASP A 343 7.94 -32.64 4.26
C ASP A 343 9.09 -31.64 4.47
N ILE A 344 9.81 -31.26 3.40
CA ILE A 344 10.92 -30.28 3.45
C ILE A 344 10.49 -28.96 4.12
N PRO A 345 9.31 -28.37 3.81
CA PRO A 345 8.84 -27.13 4.45
C PRO A 345 8.55 -27.25 5.96
N ASN A 346 8.66 -28.44 6.56
CA ASN A 346 8.50 -28.66 7.99
C ASN A 346 9.84 -28.93 8.71
N TYR A 347 10.97 -28.88 7.98
CA TYR A 347 12.30 -29.12 8.51
C TYR A 347 13.20 -27.88 8.37
N ILE A 348 13.18 -27.01 9.39
CA ILE A 348 13.96 -25.76 9.46
C ILE A 348 15.45 -25.92 9.08
N PRO A 349 16.18 -26.97 9.54
CA PRO A 349 17.61 -27.13 9.21
C PRO A 349 17.91 -27.58 7.77
N PHE A 350 16.92 -27.65 6.87
CA PHE A 350 17.13 -28.22 5.53
C PHE A 350 18.26 -27.53 4.75
N LEU A 351 18.34 -26.19 4.82
CA LEU A 351 19.36 -25.38 4.16
C LEU A 351 20.71 -25.34 4.89
N ASP A 352 20.88 -26.04 6.01
CA ASP A 352 22.15 -26.00 6.77
C ASP A 352 23.33 -26.42 5.88
N GLY A 353 24.35 -25.56 5.87
CA GLY A 353 25.55 -25.69 5.03
C GLY A 353 25.38 -25.27 3.57
N ALA A 354 24.15 -25.01 3.09
CA ALA A 354 23.87 -24.53 1.74
C ALA A 354 23.56 -23.02 1.68
N ARG A 355 23.44 -22.33 2.83
CA ARG A 355 23.14 -20.90 2.91
C ARG A 355 24.22 -20.10 3.64
N THR A 356 24.35 -18.83 3.29
CA THR A 356 25.12 -17.81 4.00
C THR A 356 24.25 -16.56 4.18
N ARG A 357 24.25 -15.98 5.38
CA ARG A 357 23.60 -14.69 5.69
C ARG A 357 24.65 -13.59 5.73
N ILE A 358 24.32 -12.44 5.18
CA ILE A 358 25.18 -11.26 5.15
C ILE A 358 24.38 -10.07 5.67
N GLU A 359 24.83 -9.51 6.79
CA GLU A 359 24.29 -8.27 7.35
C GLU A 359 24.56 -7.11 6.40
N LEU A 360 23.56 -6.23 6.24
CA LEU A 360 23.70 -5.00 5.49
C LEU A 360 23.81 -3.81 6.44
N ASP A 361 24.51 -2.76 6.01
CA ASP A 361 24.65 -1.53 6.80
C ASP A 361 23.35 -0.69 6.85
N GLY A 362 22.45 -0.88 5.89
CA GLY A 362 21.18 -0.18 5.80
C GLY A 362 19.97 -1.09 6.07
N GLN A 363 18.79 -0.46 6.10
CA GLN A 363 17.56 -1.06 6.63
C GLN A 363 16.52 -1.27 5.54
N GLY A 364 15.78 -2.38 5.68
CA GLY A 364 14.71 -2.78 4.79
C GLY A 364 15.17 -3.11 3.37
N PRO A 365 16.08 -4.09 3.16
CA PRO A 365 16.42 -4.56 1.84
C PRO A 365 15.17 -5.13 1.13
N ARG A 366 14.86 -4.61 -0.06
CA ARG A 366 13.68 -5.01 -0.85
C ARG A 366 14.11 -5.61 -2.19
N ALA A 367 13.75 -4.98 -3.30
CA ALA A 367 14.14 -5.41 -4.63
C ALA A 367 15.67 -5.46 -4.78
N LEU A 368 16.14 -6.41 -5.58
CA LEU A 368 17.55 -6.57 -5.90
C LEU A 368 17.74 -6.98 -7.34
N GLU A 369 18.86 -6.57 -7.93
CA GLU A 369 19.29 -7.00 -9.26
C GLU A 369 20.75 -7.44 -9.25
N ILE A 370 21.11 -8.36 -10.15
CA ILE A 370 22.47 -8.90 -10.25
C ILE A 370 23.12 -8.49 -11.57
N ALA A 371 24.30 -7.89 -11.47
CA ALA A 371 25.14 -7.57 -12.63
C ALA A 371 26.62 -7.71 -12.28
N ASP A 372 27.41 -8.24 -13.22
CA ASP A 372 28.88 -8.33 -13.12
C ASP A 372 29.39 -8.97 -11.80
N GLY A 373 28.71 -10.01 -11.32
CA GLY A 373 29.07 -10.73 -10.09
C GLY A 373 28.70 -10.00 -8.80
N LYS A 374 27.88 -8.93 -8.88
CA LYS A 374 27.43 -8.15 -7.74
C LYS A 374 25.91 -8.11 -7.66
N ALA A 375 25.39 -8.15 -6.44
CA ALA A 375 23.99 -7.84 -6.16
C ALA A 375 23.84 -6.38 -5.72
N TYR A 376 22.89 -5.68 -6.34
CA TYR A 376 22.51 -4.31 -6.03
C TYR A 376 21.15 -4.34 -5.34
N ILE A 377 21.07 -3.96 -4.07
CA ILE A 377 19.90 -4.15 -3.22
C ILE A 377 19.34 -2.79 -2.77
N CYS A 378 18.05 -2.56 -2.99
CA CYS A 378 17.34 -1.37 -2.53
C CYS A 378 17.15 -1.41 -1.01
N GLN A 379 17.76 -0.47 -0.27
CA GLN A 379 17.56 -0.35 1.19
C GLN A 379 16.50 0.73 1.46
N TYR A 380 15.25 0.30 1.60
CA TYR A 380 14.08 1.18 1.57
C TYR A 380 14.10 2.26 2.65
N PHE A 381 14.55 1.94 3.87
CA PHE A 381 14.53 2.90 4.98
C PHE A 381 15.75 3.81 4.99
N THR A 382 16.91 3.27 4.59
CA THR A 382 18.17 4.02 4.48
C THR A 382 18.21 4.93 3.25
N GLY A 383 17.47 4.61 2.19
CA GLY A 383 17.35 5.45 1.00
C GLY A 383 18.56 5.34 0.06
N ASP A 384 19.22 4.19 0.01
CA ASP A 384 20.39 3.94 -0.83
C ASP A 384 20.37 2.53 -1.44
N LEU A 385 21.41 2.20 -2.22
CA LEU A 385 21.63 0.86 -2.75
C LEU A 385 22.82 0.21 -2.04
N ALA A 386 22.61 -0.95 -1.42
CA ALA A 386 23.72 -1.82 -1.03
C ALA A 386 24.28 -2.51 -2.28
N VAL A 387 25.60 -2.68 -2.32
CA VAL A 387 26.33 -3.37 -3.39
C VAL A 387 27.14 -4.48 -2.75
N LEU A 388 26.65 -5.70 -2.91
CA LEU A 388 27.28 -6.92 -2.42
C LEU A 388 28.07 -7.59 -3.55
N ASP A 389 29.37 -7.75 -3.34
CA ASP A 389 30.21 -8.58 -4.19
C ASP A 389 30.00 -10.07 -3.84
N LEU A 390 29.49 -10.87 -4.77
CA LEU A 390 29.04 -12.24 -4.49
C LEU A 390 30.21 -13.22 -4.27
N GLU A 391 31.42 -12.89 -4.76
CA GLU A 391 32.61 -13.73 -4.58
C GLU A 391 33.28 -13.46 -3.23
N THR A 392 33.50 -12.18 -2.93
CA THR A 392 34.22 -11.75 -1.72
C THR A 392 33.31 -11.53 -0.52
N GLN A 393 32.00 -11.46 -0.74
CA GLN A 393 30.96 -11.17 0.26
C GLN A 393 31.14 -9.81 0.93
N THR A 394 31.83 -8.86 0.27
CA THR A 394 31.99 -7.51 0.79
C THR A 394 30.79 -6.64 0.39
N VAL A 395 30.26 -5.90 1.36
CA VAL A 395 29.17 -4.94 1.16
C VAL A 395 29.74 -3.52 1.09
N THR A 396 29.24 -2.75 0.12
CA THR A 396 29.45 -1.31 -0.01
C THR A 396 28.10 -0.65 -0.30
N SER A 397 28.03 0.69 -0.40
CA SER A 397 26.78 1.37 -0.73
C SER A 397 26.95 2.45 -1.80
N CYS A 398 25.86 2.72 -2.51
CA CYS A 398 25.69 3.81 -3.47
C CYS A 398 24.51 4.68 -3.04
N SER A 399 24.78 5.96 -2.75
CA SER A 399 23.73 6.91 -2.36
C SER A 399 22.81 7.26 -3.55
N LEU A 400 21.51 7.35 -3.29
CA LEU A 400 20.50 7.87 -4.22
C LEU A 400 20.15 9.35 -3.95
N GLY A 401 20.84 9.98 -2.98
CA GLY A 401 20.60 11.34 -2.53
C GLY A 401 20.72 11.48 -1.01
N GLU A 402 20.37 12.66 -0.50
CA GLU A 402 20.33 12.95 0.92
C GLU A 402 19.05 12.38 1.55
N GLN A 403 19.22 11.44 2.48
CA GLN A 403 18.16 10.87 3.30
C GLN A 403 17.96 11.72 4.55
N PRO A 404 16.76 12.30 4.78
CA PRO A 404 16.47 13.04 6.01
C PRO A 404 16.51 12.13 7.24
N GLU A 405 16.82 12.70 8.41
CA GLU A 405 16.64 12.01 9.70
C GLU A 405 15.17 11.60 9.89
N PRO A 406 14.88 10.37 10.34
CA PRO A 406 13.51 9.89 10.44
C PRO A 406 12.74 10.67 11.52
N ASP A 407 11.56 11.15 11.15
CA ASP A 407 10.57 11.65 12.10
C ASP A 407 9.85 10.48 12.79
N ASP A 408 8.94 10.78 13.72
CA ASP A 408 8.31 9.72 14.53
C ASP A 408 7.40 8.80 13.68
N VAL A 409 6.84 9.29 12.57
CA VAL A 409 6.07 8.47 11.62
C VAL A 409 7.01 7.50 10.90
N ARG A 410 8.15 7.97 10.39
CA ARG A 410 9.14 7.11 9.72
C ARG A 410 9.79 6.11 10.68
N LYS A 411 10.09 6.51 11.91
CA LYS A 411 10.55 5.57 12.95
C LYS A 411 9.50 4.48 13.21
N GLY A 412 8.23 4.85 13.30
CA GLY A 412 7.13 3.90 13.43
C GLY A 412 7.04 2.93 12.25
N GLU A 413 7.16 3.43 11.02
CA GLU A 413 7.19 2.60 9.81
C GLU A 413 8.40 1.64 9.81
N ILE A 414 9.58 2.08 10.26
CA ILE A 414 10.76 1.21 10.41
C ILE A 414 10.46 0.10 11.42
N LEU A 415 9.99 0.45 12.63
CA LEU A 415 9.65 -0.52 13.68
C LEU A 415 8.58 -1.51 13.23
N TRP A 416 7.64 -1.08 12.40
CA TRP A 416 6.57 -1.92 11.85
C TRP A 416 7.10 -3.07 10.98
N HIS A 417 8.21 -2.82 10.28
CA HIS A 417 8.86 -3.77 9.38
C HIS A 417 10.08 -4.47 9.99
N ASP A 418 10.58 -4.00 11.13
CA ASP A 418 11.77 -4.53 11.79
C ASP A 418 11.41 -5.74 12.67
N ALA A 419 11.99 -6.90 12.37
CA ALA A 419 11.80 -8.13 13.15
C ALA A 419 12.73 -8.22 14.36
N SER A 420 13.70 -7.32 14.52
CA SER A 420 14.60 -7.27 15.67
C SER A 420 13.87 -7.00 16.99
N ASN A 421 12.67 -6.43 16.93
CA ASN A 421 11.77 -6.22 18.07
C ASN A 421 10.98 -7.46 18.49
N THR A 422 11.10 -8.57 17.74
CA THR A 422 10.39 -9.83 18.00
C THR A 422 11.38 -10.92 18.39
N TYR A 423 10.98 -11.79 19.33
CA TYR A 423 11.84 -12.88 19.80
C TYR A 423 12.38 -13.72 18.64
N GLN A 424 13.70 -13.84 18.54
CA GLN A 424 14.41 -14.57 17.47
C GLN A 424 14.13 -14.10 16.03
N GLN A 425 13.47 -12.96 15.83
CA GLN A 425 13.27 -12.33 14.50
C GLN A 425 12.49 -13.21 13.50
N TRP A 426 11.51 -13.97 13.97
CA TRP A 426 10.67 -14.83 13.12
C TRP A 426 9.72 -14.05 12.22
N LEU A 427 9.23 -12.91 12.70
CA LEU A 427 8.27 -12.06 12.00
C LEU A 427 8.44 -10.59 12.42
N SER A 428 7.80 -9.70 11.68
CA SER A 428 7.52 -8.31 12.07
C SER A 428 6.00 -8.08 12.05
N CYS A 429 5.53 -6.92 12.50
CA CYS A 429 4.10 -6.58 12.37
C CYS A 429 3.64 -6.67 10.90
N SER A 430 4.52 -6.36 9.95
CA SER A 430 4.22 -6.43 8.52
C SER A 430 4.01 -7.85 7.97
N SER A 431 4.32 -8.89 8.73
CA SER A 431 4.05 -10.26 8.30
C SER A 431 2.56 -10.61 8.38
N CYS A 432 1.91 -10.43 9.52
CA CYS A 432 0.45 -10.64 9.62
C CYS A 432 -0.33 -9.47 9.01
N HIS A 433 0.25 -8.27 9.02
CA HIS A 433 -0.38 -7.06 8.53
C HIS A 433 0.42 -6.42 7.37
N PRO A 434 0.44 -7.05 6.18
CA PRO A 434 1.09 -6.48 5.01
C PRO A 434 0.51 -5.11 4.69
N ASP A 435 1.39 -4.14 4.44
CA ASP A 435 1.05 -2.72 4.30
C ASP A 435 0.21 -2.16 5.48
N ALA A 436 0.27 -2.74 6.69
CA ALA A 436 -0.63 -2.43 7.80
C ALA A 436 -2.13 -2.76 7.57
N ARG A 437 -2.40 -3.68 6.63
CA ARG A 437 -3.75 -4.19 6.31
C ARG A 437 -3.86 -5.66 6.71
N MET A 438 -4.48 -6.49 5.90
CA MET A 438 -4.83 -7.88 6.20
C MET A 438 -4.03 -8.81 5.30
N ASP A 439 -3.51 -9.89 5.86
CA ASP A 439 -2.83 -10.99 5.17
C ASP A 439 -3.78 -11.99 4.50
N SER A 440 -5.09 -11.79 4.64
CA SER A 440 -6.15 -12.68 4.13
C SER A 440 -6.28 -14.02 4.87
N LEU A 441 -5.70 -14.12 6.07
CA LEU A 441 -5.80 -15.29 6.95
C LEU A 441 -6.66 -14.99 8.18
N SER A 442 -7.06 -16.06 8.87
CA SER A 442 -7.77 -15.98 10.14
C SER A 442 -6.92 -16.58 11.27
N TRP A 443 -6.70 -15.81 12.32
CA TRP A 443 -5.80 -16.12 13.42
C TRP A 443 -6.55 -16.33 14.73
N ASP A 444 -6.08 -17.29 15.52
CA ASP A 444 -6.61 -17.60 16.85
C ASP A 444 -5.72 -16.97 17.94
N GLU A 445 -5.98 -15.69 18.19
CA GLU A 445 -5.28 -14.89 19.19
C GLU A 445 -5.74 -15.18 20.63
N LEU A 446 -4.79 -15.28 21.56
CA LEU A 446 -5.07 -15.69 22.95
C LEU A 446 -5.85 -14.67 23.79
N ASN A 447 -5.93 -13.42 23.34
CA ASN A 447 -6.45 -12.31 24.14
C ASN A 447 -7.97 -12.32 24.30
N ASP A 448 -8.69 -13.08 23.48
CA ASP A 448 -10.15 -13.24 23.58
C ASP A 448 -10.61 -14.70 23.71
N GLY A 449 -9.71 -15.64 24.00
CA GLY A 449 -9.99 -17.06 24.17
C GLY A 449 -9.32 -17.93 23.10
N LEU A 450 -9.65 -19.23 23.09
CA LEU A 450 -9.08 -20.21 22.17
C LEU A 450 -10.18 -20.86 21.32
N GLY A 451 -9.80 -21.33 20.13
CA GLY A 451 -10.65 -22.08 19.21
C GLY A 451 -11.60 -21.20 18.42
N ASN A 452 -11.24 -19.94 18.20
CA ASN A 452 -12.15 -18.96 17.63
C ASN A 452 -11.42 -18.07 16.60
N PRO A 453 -10.79 -18.60 15.52
CA PRO A 453 -9.99 -17.79 14.60
C PRO A 453 -10.80 -16.65 13.95
N LYS A 454 -10.17 -15.49 13.77
CA LYS A 454 -10.77 -14.29 13.17
C LYS A 454 -9.82 -13.68 12.17
N SER A 455 -10.35 -13.05 11.15
CA SER A 455 -9.55 -12.36 10.15
C SER A 455 -8.73 -11.24 10.79
N THR A 456 -7.49 -11.10 10.36
CA THR A 456 -6.60 -10.00 10.73
C THR A 456 -7.31 -8.66 10.53
N LYS A 457 -7.22 -7.69 11.45
CA LYS A 457 -7.88 -6.38 11.25
C LYS A 457 -7.01 -5.45 10.40
N GLY A 458 -7.58 -4.78 9.41
CA GLY A 458 -6.90 -3.65 8.77
C GLY A 458 -6.68 -2.51 9.78
N LEU A 459 -5.47 -1.92 9.82
CA LEU A 459 -5.13 -0.91 10.82
C LEU A 459 -5.45 0.53 10.38
N VAL A 460 -5.95 0.72 9.17
CA VAL A 460 -6.47 2.01 8.74
C VAL A 460 -7.63 2.38 9.66
N TYR A 461 -7.50 3.55 10.30
CA TYR A 461 -8.46 4.11 11.25
C TYR A 461 -8.68 3.32 12.54
N SER A 462 -7.86 2.31 12.86
CA SER A 462 -7.99 1.58 14.13
C SER A 462 -7.95 2.50 15.35
N HIS A 463 -7.06 3.50 15.36
CA HIS A 463 -7.00 4.56 16.40
C HIS A 463 -8.20 5.53 16.41
N ARG A 464 -9.12 5.44 15.45
CA ARG A 464 -10.33 6.28 15.34
C ARG A 464 -11.62 5.50 15.60
N THR A 465 -11.54 4.17 15.64
CA THR A 465 -12.69 3.26 15.80
C THR A 465 -12.48 2.30 16.98
N PRO A 466 -12.43 2.80 18.23
CA PRO A 466 -12.50 1.94 19.41
C PRO A 466 -13.91 1.33 19.59
N PRO A 467 -14.06 0.18 20.27
CA PRO A 467 -13.00 -0.72 20.69
C PRO A 467 -12.33 -1.42 19.49
N CYS A 468 -11.12 -1.92 19.68
CA CYS A 468 -10.33 -2.58 18.63
C CYS A 468 -10.35 -4.11 18.75
N MET A 469 -9.99 -4.77 17.64
CA MET A 469 -10.11 -6.21 17.36
C MET A 469 -11.55 -6.70 17.15
N ALA A 470 -11.70 -7.90 16.58
CA ALA A 470 -13.00 -8.42 16.14
C ALA A 470 -14.03 -8.50 17.28
N THR A 471 -13.59 -8.84 18.50
CA THR A 471 -14.43 -8.96 19.70
C THR A 471 -14.45 -7.70 20.58
N GLY A 472 -13.80 -6.61 20.13
CA GLY A 472 -13.71 -5.38 20.92
C GLY A 472 -12.91 -5.51 22.23
N VAL A 473 -12.00 -6.50 22.32
CA VAL A 473 -11.25 -6.80 23.55
C VAL A 473 -10.18 -5.76 23.88
N ALA A 474 -9.72 -4.97 22.89
CA ALA A 474 -8.84 -3.84 23.12
C ALA A 474 -9.64 -2.54 23.22
N GLU A 475 -9.34 -1.72 24.23
CA GLU A 475 -10.03 -0.45 24.47
C GLU A 475 -9.86 0.53 23.29
N ASN A 476 -8.68 0.55 22.67
CA ASN A 476 -8.33 1.43 21.55
C ASN A 476 -7.17 0.83 20.72
N GLY A 477 -6.74 1.54 19.69
CA GLY A 477 -5.65 1.12 18.80
C GLY A 477 -4.31 0.98 19.54
N GLU A 478 -3.99 1.93 20.43
CA GLU A 478 -2.74 1.93 21.22
C GLU A 478 -2.62 0.67 22.09
N GLU A 479 -3.68 0.33 22.83
CA GLU A 479 -3.70 -0.84 23.70
C GLU A 479 -3.75 -2.15 22.89
N GLY A 480 -4.35 -2.14 21.69
CA GLY A 480 -4.28 -3.28 20.77
C GLY A 480 -2.85 -3.58 20.31
N VAL A 481 -2.08 -2.56 19.95
CA VAL A 481 -0.67 -2.72 19.53
C VAL A 481 0.20 -3.17 20.69
N LYS A 482 0.12 -2.50 21.84
CA LYS A 482 0.88 -2.89 23.05
C LYS A 482 0.53 -4.28 23.56
N GLY A 483 -0.74 -4.68 23.39
CA GLY A 483 -1.25 -5.97 23.81
C GLY A 483 -0.83 -7.13 22.92
N SER A 484 -0.15 -6.87 21.79
CA SER A 484 0.36 -7.91 20.91
C SER A 484 1.40 -8.74 21.66
N PRO A 485 1.11 -10.02 21.97
CA PRO A 485 2.13 -10.89 22.52
C PRO A 485 3.24 -10.94 21.46
N ASN A 486 4.51 -10.98 21.87
CA ASN A 486 5.69 -11.26 21.02
C ASN A 486 6.52 -10.05 20.59
N VAL A 487 6.05 -8.82 20.78
CA VAL A 487 6.85 -7.61 20.49
C VAL A 487 7.43 -7.03 21.78
N VAL A 488 8.71 -6.65 21.75
CA VAL A 488 9.41 -5.98 22.85
C VAL A 488 9.86 -4.61 22.37
N MET A 489 9.12 -3.58 22.78
CA MET A 489 9.41 -2.18 22.50
C MET A 489 9.31 -1.34 23.77
N THR A 490 10.00 -0.20 23.77
CA THR A 490 9.89 0.85 24.77
C THR A 490 8.65 1.71 24.54
N ASP A 491 8.22 2.46 25.55
CA ASP A 491 7.08 3.38 25.41
C ASP A 491 7.29 4.44 24.31
N GLU A 492 8.53 4.86 24.07
CA GLU A 492 8.88 5.82 23.01
C GLU A 492 8.74 5.18 21.61
N GLU A 493 9.17 3.93 21.46
CA GLU A 493 9.00 3.17 20.22
C GLU A 493 7.51 2.89 19.94
N PHE A 494 6.72 2.55 20.96
CA PHE A 494 5.27 2.43 20.82
C PHE A 494 4.62 3.76 20.40
N ALA A 495 5.07 4.90 20.93
CA ALA A 495 4.56 6.20 20.50
C ALA A 495 4.87 6.50 19.02
N CYS A 496 6.05 6.10 18.52
CA CYS A 496 6.39 6.18 17.09
C CYS A 496 5.50 5.25 16.25
N MET A 497 5.29 4.02 16.71
CA MET A 497 4.38 3.07 16.07
C MET A 497 2.96 3.64 15.94
N ASP A 498 2.43 4.23 17.01
CA ASP A 498 1.13 4.88 17.01
C ASP A 498 1.09 6.08 16.06
N ALA A 499 2.19 6.86 15.95
CA ALA A 499 2.28 7.95 14.99
C ALA A 499 2.18 7.44 13.54
N TYR A 500 2.87 6.34 13.22
CA TYR A 500 2.76 5.67 11.92
C TYR A 500 1.34 5.19 11.64
N LEU A 501 0.74 4.43 12.55
CA LEU A 501 -0.60 3.88 12.35
C LEU A 501 -1.68 4.97 12.24
N LYS A 502 -1.56 6.06 13.00
CA LYS A 502 -2.43 7.25 12.89
C LYS A 502 -2.28 8.00 11.56
N SER A 503 -1.11 7.89 10.92
CA SER A 503 -0.82 8.50 9.62
C SER A 503 -1.44 7.75 8.44
N LEU A 504 -1.83 6.48 8.62
CA LEU A 504 -2.36 5.65 7.55
C LEU A 504 -3.62 6.27 6.91
N ALA A 505 -3.63 6.29 5.58
CA ALA A 505 -4.76 6.72 4.77
C ALA A 505 -5.33 5.53 3.97
N PRO A 506 -6.66 5.50 3.73
CA PRO A 506 -7.26 4.56 2.80
C PRO A 506 -6.68 4.73 1.40
N VAL A 507 -6.37 3.61 0.73
CA VAL A 507 -6.05 3.60 -0.70
C VAL A 507 -7.36 3.69 -1.49
N PRO A 508 -7.41 4.53 -2.55
CA PRO A 508 -8.58 4.62 -3.39
C PRO A 508 -9.04 3.28 -3.94
N SER A 509 -10.36 3.10 -4.04
CA SER A 509 -10.93 1.86 -4.57
C SER A 509 -10.80 1.81 -6.09
N PRO A 510 -10.46 0.64 -6.68
CA PRO A 510 -10.53 0.44 -8.13
C PRO A 510 -11.95 0.54 -8.70
N MET A 511 -12.98 0.59 -7.84
CA MET A 511 -14.39 0.78 -8.24
C MET A 511 -14.78 2.25 -8.43
N LEU A 512 -13.88 3.19 -8.12
CA LEU A 512 -14.07 4.62 -8.38
C LEU A 512 -13.78 4.98 -9.84
N ASN A 513 -14.32 6.11 -10.29
CA ASN A 513 -13.79 6.77 -11.48
C ASN A 513 -12.32 7.15 -11.23
N ARG A 514 -11.52 7.27 -12.29
CA ARG A 514 -10.08 7.58 -12.17
C ARG A 514 -9.77 8.91 -11.49
N ASP A 515 -10.72 9.84 -11.47
CA ASP A 515 -10.62 11.10 -10.73
C ASP A 515 -10.97 10.98 -9.23
N GLY A 516 -11.22 9.77 -8.74
CA GLY A 516 -11.58 9.46 -7.35
C GLY A 516 -13.06 9.69 -7.01
N THR A 517 -13.89 10.02 -8.00
CA THR A 517 -15.34 10.19 -7.79
C THR A 517 -16.10 8.86 -7.89
N LEU A 518 -17.30 8.82 -7.32
CA LEU A 518 -18.19 7.67 -7.43
C LEU A 518 -18.68 7.50 -8.89
N THR A 519 -18.72 6.26 -9.37
CA THR A 519 -19.35 5.90 -10.65
C THR A 519 -20.87 6.11 -10.59
N GLU A 520 -21.54 6.14 -11.74
CA GLU A 520 -23.02 6.24 -11.77
C GLU A 520 -23.68 5.08 -11.02
N GLU A 521 -23.11 3.88 -11.11
CA GLU A 521 -23.55 2.70 -10.38
C GLU A 521 -23.33 2.84 -8.87
N ALA A 522 -22.16 3.31 -8.44
CA ALA A 522 -21.88 3.55 -7.02
C ALA A 522 -22.77 4.65 -6.43
N LEU A 523 -23.16 5.67 -7.21
CA LEU A 523 -24.13 6.68 -6.79
C LEU A 523 -25.53 6.08 -6.54
N GLN A 524 -25.96 5.15 -7.39
CA GLN A 524 -27.20 4.39 -7.16
C GLN A 524 -27.09 3.50 -5.92
N GLY A 525 -25.95 2.81 -5.77
CA GLY A 525 -25.64 2.00 -4.60
C GLY A 525 -25.67 2.78 -3.29
N LYS A 526 -25.22 4.05 -3.31
CA LYS A 526 -25.28 4.95 -2.15
C LYS A 526 -26.71 5.21 -1.69
N GLU A 527 -27.63 5.48 -2.62
CA GLU A 527 -29.05 5.67 -2.28
C GLU A 527 -29.64 4.39 -1.70
N ILE A 528 -29.29 3.23 -2.27
CA ILE A 528 -29.75 1.91 -1.80
C ILE A 528 -29.18 1.61 -0.41
N PHE A 529 -27.92 1.97 -0.12
CA PHE A 529 -27.28 1.76 1.17
C PHE A 529 -28.07 2.43 2.31
N GLU A 530 -28.56 3.64 2.08
CA GLU A 530 -29.41 4.37 3.02
C GLU A 530 -30.79 3.70 3.14
N GLN A 531 -31.44 3.40 2.02
CA GLN A 531 -32.80 2.81 1.98
C GLN A 531 -32.86 1.39 2.57
N ALA A 532 -31.83 0.59 2.32
CA ALA A 532 -31.68 -0.76 2.87
C ALA A 532 -31.38 -0.72 4.37
N GLY A 533 -30.99 0.43 4.92
CA GLY A 533 -30.71 0.62 6.34
C GLY A 533 -29.30 0.21 6.74
N CYS A 534 -28.37 0.02 5.81
CA CYS A 534 -26.97 -0.29 6.11
C CYS A 534 -26.32 0.80 6.98
N ILE A 535 -26.74 2.05 6.79
CA ILE A 535 -26.33 3.20 7.58
C ILE A 535 -26.69 3.10 9.06
N SER A 536 -27.58 2.19 9.50
CA SER A 536 -27.92 2.09 10.93
C SER A 536 -26.77 1.60 11.80
N CYS A 537 -25.87 0.80 11.22
CA CYS A 537 -24.67 0.28 11.86
C CYS A 537 -23.40 0.85 11.23
N HIS A 538 -23.43 1.15 9.93
CA HIS A 538 -22.30 1.77 9.23
C HIS A 538 -22.52 3.28 9.08
N THR A 539 -22.57 3.96 10.22
CA THR A 539 -22.79 5.41 10.33
C THR A 539 -21.53 6.24 10.20
N GLY A 540 -21.70 7.51 9.86
CA GLY A 540 -20.68 8.54 10.03
C GLY A 540 -19.47 8.37 9.11
N PRO A 541 -18.43 9.20 9.28
CA PRO A 541 -17.30 9.26 8.34
C PRO A 541 -16.37 8.05 8.44
N ASN A 542 -16.47 7.26 9.52
CA ASN A 542 -15.71 6.01 9.67
C ASN A 542 -16.54 4.78 9.26
N PHE A 543 -17.79 4.94 8.80
CA PHE A 543 -18.65 3.83 8.38
C PHE A 543 -18.76 2.68 9.40
N THR A 544 -18.87 3.05 10.68
CA THR A 544 -19.10 2.14 11.81
C THR A 544 -19.75 2.93 12.96
N ASP A 545 -20.63 2.28 13.71
CA ASP A 545 -21.25 2.79 14.92
C ASP A 545 -20.47 2.41 16.19
N GLN A 546 -19.36 1.67 16.05
CA GLN A 546 -18.49 1.22 17.14
C GLN A 546 -19.20 0.40 18.21
N LYS A 547 -20.27 -0.31 17.81
CA LYS A 547 -21.02 -1.22 18.68
C LYS A 547 -20.78 -2.66 18.30
N SER A 548 -20.86 -3.52 19.32
CA SER A 548 -20.80 -4.96 19.15
C SER A 548 -22.19 -5.57 18.99
N TYR A 549 -22.28 -6.55 18.10
CA TYR A 549 -23.49 -7.30 17.78
C TYR A 549 -23.21 -8.80 17.69
N PRO A 550 -24.22 -9.68 17.85
CA PRO A 550 -24.03 -11.10 17.60
C PRO A 550 -23.41 -11.38 16.22
N PRO A 551 -22.54 -12.38 16.09
CA PRO A 551 -21.79 -12.62 14.87
C PRO A 551 -22.75 -12.93 13.72
N THR A 552 -22.48 -12.32 12.56
CA THR A 552 -23.29 -12.53 11.37
C THR A 552 -22.76 -13.70 10.54
N GLY A 553 -23.67 -14.43 9.87
CA GLY A 553 -23.31 -15.53 8.97
C GLY A 553 -23.16 -16.89 9.65
N VAL A 554 -23.41 -16.95 10.97
CA VAL A 554 -23.48 -18.18 11.77
C VAL A 554 -24.67 -18.14 12.70
N ASP A 555 -25.16 -19.32 13.08
CA ASP A 555 -25.87 -19.46 14.34
C ASP A 555 -24.83 -19.42 15.48
N PRO A 556 -24.87 -18.40 16.36
CA PRO A 556 -23.87 -18.28 17.42
C PRO A 556 -23.92 -19.44 18.41
N VAL A 557 -25.08 -20.03 18.67
CA VAL A 557 -25.23 -21.14 19.64
C VAL A 557 -24.75 -22.45 19.06
N GLU A 558 -25.08 -22.73 17.80
CA GLU A 558 -24.64 -23.98 17.16
C GLU A 558 -23.13 -24.01 16.90
N ASN A 559 -22.49 -22.83 16.80
CA ASN A 559 -21.08 -22.70 16.44
C ASN A 559 -20.18 -22.23 17.60
N GLY A 560 -20.68 -22.15 18.83
CA GLY A 560 -19.87 -21.83 20.02
C GLY A 560 -19.48 -20.34 20.16
N TRP A 561 -20.25 -19.45 19.54
CA TRP A 561 -20.09 -17.99 19.57
C TRP A 561 -21.20 -17.27 20.37
N GLU A 562 -22.01 -17.99 21.15
CA GLU A 562 -23.20 -17.46 21.81
C GLU A 562 -22.96 -16.33 22.83
N ASN A 563 -21.70 -16.10 23.21
CA ASN A 563 -21.28 -15.04 24.14
C ASN A 563 -20.17 -14.17 23.54
N ARG A 564 -20.10 -14.06 22.21
CA ARG A 564 -19.03 -13.33 21.51
C ARG A 564 -19.64 -12.36 20.51
N ASP A 565 -20.01 -11.18 21.00
CA ASP A 565 -20.41 -10.10 20.11
C ASP A 565 -19.19 -9.59 19.33
N MET A 566 -19.42 -9.21 18.08
CA MET A 566 -18.41 -8.70 17.16
C MET A 566 -18.60 -7.20 16.98
N ASP A 567 -17.52 -6.45 17.09
CA ASP A 567 -17.51 -5.02 16.73
C ASP A 567 -17.94 -4.83 15.27
N THR A 568 -18.73 -3.78 15.01
CA THR A 568 -19.12 -3.42 13.66
C THR A 568 -17.88 -2.91 12.91
N PRO A 569 -17.37 -3.64 11.90
CA PRO A 569 -16.16 -3.21 11.23
C PRO A 569 -16.44 -1.92 10.43
N THR A 570 -15.43 -1.06 10.34
CA THR A 570 -15.45 0.03 9.36
C THR A 570 -15.55 -0.54 7.95
N LEU A 571 -16.35 0.10 7.09
CA LEU A 571 -16.37 -0.20 5.64
C LEU A 571 -15.34 0.62 4.84
N VAL A 572 -14.59 1.49 5.51
CA VAL A 572 -13.49 2.23 4.88
C VAL A 572 -12.46 1.24 4.35
N GLU A 573 -12.15 1.36 3.06
CA GLU A 573 -11.18 0.51 2.35
C GLU A 573 -11.60 -0.98 2.26
N VAL A 574 -12.89 -1.30 2.41
CA VAL A 574 -13.37 -2.70 2.47
C VAL A 574 -13.09 -3.52 1.20
N TRP A 575 -12.84 -2.87 0.06
CA TRP A 575 -12.56 -3.53 -1.22
C TRP A 575 -11.30 -4.41 -1.21
N ARG A 576 -10.35 -4.17 -0.30
CA ARG A 576 -9.10 -4.95 -0.18
C ARG A 576 -8.94 -5.70 1.14
N THR A 577 -9.99 -5.77 1.94
CA THR A 577 -9.98 -6.46 3.25
C THR A 577 -10.56 -7.87 3.18
N GLY A 578 -10.74 -8.42 1.98
CA GLY A 578 -11.17 -9.80 1.80
C GLY A 578 -10.15 -10.82 2.33
N PRO A 579 -10.58 -12.06 2.61
CA PRO A 579 -11.98 -12.49 2.60
C PRO A 579 -12.77 -11.89 3.78
N TRP A 580 -14.09 -11.78 3.63
CA TRP A 580 -14.97 -10.99 4.48
C TRP A 580 -15.75 -11.81 5.52
N LEU A 581 -16.43 -11.07 6.40
CA LEU A 581 -16.93 -11.48 7.72
C LEU A 581 -15.80 -11.66 8.73
N PHE A 582 -16.17 -11.80 10.01
CA PHE A 582 -15.21 -11.80 11.11
C PHE A 582 -14.19 -12.95 11.03
N ASP A 583 -14.52 -14.06 10.36
CA ASP A 583 -13.65 -15.23 10.23
C ASP A 583 -13.23 -15.52 8.78
N GLY A 584 -13.52 -14.61 7.83
CA GLY A 584 -13.03 -14.70 6.46
C GLY A 584 -13.67 -15.80 5.62
N ARG A 585 -14.86 -16.30 5.98
CA ARG A 585 -15.51 -17.41 5.27
C ARG A 585 -16.06 -17.04 3.88
N VAL A 586 -16.17 -15.76 3.56
CA VAL A 586 -16.77 -15.27 2.31
C VAL A 586 -15.70 -14.59 1.46
N ALA A 587 -15.41 -15.13 0.28
CA ALA A 587 -14.40 -14.60 -0.62
C ALA A 587 -14.94 -13.58 -1.65
N ASP A 588 -16.26 -13.35 -1.69
CA ASP A 588 -16.91 -12.38 -2.58
C ASP A 588 -17.76 -11.37 -1.79
N LEU A 589 -17.43 -10.09 -1.90
CA LEU A 589 -18.15 -9.01 -1.23
C LEU A 589 -19.62 -8.94 -1.67
N ARG A 590 -19.92 -9.36 -2.90
CA ARG A 590 -21.29 -9.44 -3.41
C ARG A 590 -22.13 -10.47 -2.65
N GLU A 591 -21.54 -11.59 -2.24
CA GLU A 591 -22.19 -12.60 -1.40
C GLU A 591 -22.48 -12.04 0.01
N VAL A 592 -21.56 -11.24 0.58
CA VAL A 592 -21.81 -10.54 1.86
C VAL A 592 -23.05 -9.66 1.76
N ILE A 593 -23.20 -8.92 0.66
CA ILE A 593 -24.39 -8.09 0.42
C ILE A 593 -25.65 -8.93 0.31
N GLU A 594 -25.62 -10.09 -0.36
CA GLU A 594 -26.78 -11.00 -0.40
C GLU A 594 -27.19 -11.46 0.99
N MET A 595 -26.22 -11.83 1.83
CA MET A 595 -26.48 -12.27 3.20
C MET A 595 -27.11 -11.15 4.04
N LYS A 596 -26.56 -9.93 3.96
CA LYS A 596 -27.01 -8.78 4.77
C LYS A 596 -28.31 -8.19 4.27
N ALA A 597 -28.54 -8.21 2.96
CA ALA A 597 -29.75 -7.72 2.31
C ALA A 597 -30.80 -8.82 2.07
N ALA A 598 -30.63 -10.04 2.58
CA ALA A 598 -31.57 -11.16 2.35
C ALA A 598 -33.03 -10.85 2.77
N SER A 599 -33.20 -9.97 3.76
CA SER A 599 -34.53 -9.50 4.21
C SER A 599 -35.08 -8.30 3.43
N LYS A 600 -34.31 -7.80 2.47
CA LYS A 600 -34.62 -6.64 1.62
C LYS A 600 -35.02 -7.15 0.23
N ASP A 601 -36.07 -6.58 -0.33
CA ASP A 601 -36.57 -6.95 -1.67
C ASP A 601 -35.76 -6.20 -2.75
N LEU A 602 -34.45 -6.46 -2.81
CA LEU A 602 -33.54 -5.86 -3.78
C LEU A 602 -33.37 -6.77 -5.00
N THR A 603 -33.42 -6.19 -6.19
CA THR A 603 -33.05 -6.82 -7.46
C THR A 603 -31.55 -7.08 -7.53
N ASP A 604 -31.11 -7.95 -8.44
CA ASP A 604 -29.67 -8.24 -8.57
C ASP A 604 -28.87 -7.00 -8.99
N ALA A 605 -29.43 -6.16 -9.88
CA ALA A 605 -28.80 -4.89 -10.26
C ALA A 605 -28.67 -3.91 -9.08
N GLU A 606 -29.64 -3.87 -8.17
CA GLU A 606 -29.56 -3.05 -6.95
C GLU A 606 -28.50 -3.58 -5.99
N LYS A 607 -28.34 -4.91 -5.88
CA LYS A 607 -27.28 -5.50 -5.08
C LYS A 607 -25.90 -5.26 -5.70
N ASP A 608 -25.77 -5.35 -7.01
CA ASP A 608 -24.53 -5.04 -7.73
C ASP A 608 -24.13 -3.58 -7.49
N ALA A 609 -25.08 -2.65 -7.66
CA ALA A 609 -24.86 -1.23 -7.36
C ALA A 609 -24.47 -0.99 -5.90
N LEU A 610 -25.15 -1.66 -4.95
CA LEU A 610 -24.82 -1.60 -3.53
C LEU A 610 -23.41 -2.14 -3.24
N THR A 611 -23.01 -3.26 -3.86
CA THR A 611 -21.66 -3.80 -3.76
C THR A 611 -20.63 -2.82 -4.29
N THR A 612 -20.86 -2.22 -5.47
CA THR A 612 -19.99 -1.22 -6.08
C THR A 612 -19.82 0.00 -5.17
N TYR A 613 -20.91 0.48 -4.54
CA TYR A 613 -20.81 1.56 -3.55
C TYR A 613 -20.03 1.13 -2.30
N VAL A 614 -20.34 -0.02 -1.70
CA VAL A 614 -19.65 -0.50 -0.49
C VAL A 614 -18.15 -0.66 -0.76
N ALA A 615 -17.77 -1.24 -1.89
CA ALA A 615 -16.38 -1.34 -2.32
C ALA A 615 -15.73 0.04 -2.59
N SER A 616 -16.49 1.09 -2.84
CA SER A 616 -15.97 2.44 -3.08
C SER A 616 -15.68 3.22 -1.79
N ILE A 617 -16.15 2.75 -0.62
CA ILE A 617 -16.06 3.46 0.66
C ILE A 617 -14.62 3.61 1.16
N GLY A 618 -14.25 4.81 1.62
CA GLY A 618 -13.00 5.20 2.28
C GLY A 618 -12.25 6.41 1.71
N SER A 619 -12.42 6.78 0.44
CA SER A 619 -11.67 7.86 -0.24
C SER A 619 -12.51 8.70 -1.22
N GLU A 620 -13.78 8.33 -1.36
CA GLU A 620 -14.75 8.85 -2.30
C GLU A 620 -15.15 10.28 -1.96
N GLY A 621 -14.98 11.19 -2.92
CA GLY A 621 -15.62 12.52 -2.99
C GLY A 621 -15.37 13.50 -1.83
N GLU A 622 -14.71 13.10 -0.76
CA GLU A 622 -14.44 13.93 0.40
C GLU A 622 -13.06 14.58 0.25
N ILE A 623 -13.03 15.85 -0.13
CA ILE A 623 -11.80 16.64 -0.24
C ILE A 623 -11.15 16.80 1.13
N TYR A 624 -11.94 16.87 2.21
CA TYR A 624 -11.47 17.02 3.58
C TYR A 624 -12.11 15.99 4.51
N GLY A 625 -11.50 15.77 5.68
CA GLY A 625 -12.05 14.91 6.72
C GLY A 625 -11.67 15.37 8.12
N VAL A 626 -12.47 14.98 9.11
CA VAL A 626 -12.13 15.16 10.53
C VAL A 626 -11.26 13.97 10.95
N VAL A 627 -10.04 14.26 11.43
CA VAL A 627 -9.13 13.23 11.95
C VAL A 627 -9.52 12.85 13.38
N GLN A 628 -9.65 13.87 14.23
CA GLN A 628 -10.02 13.70 15.63
C GLN A 628 -10.49 15.03 16.25
N VAL A 629 -11.30 14.92 17.30
CA VAL A 629 -11.65 16.00 18.23
C VAL A 629 -11.25 15.53 19.63
N ARG A 630 -10.36 16.25 20.32
CA ARG A 630 -9.93 15.85 21.67
C ARG A 630 -10.57 16.70 22.75
N SER A 631 -10.96 16.04 23.83
CA SER A 631 -11.40 16.67 25.06
C SER A 631 -10.52 16.26 26.23
N ARG A 632 -10.50 17.11 27.26
CA ARG A 632 -9.75 16.90 28.49
C ARG A 632 -10.72 16.91 29.65
N ALA A 633 -10.67 15.87 30.46
CA ALA A 633 -11.44 15.79 31.69
C ALA A 633 -10.82 16.63 32.80
N ALA A 634 -11.59 16.85 33.87
CA ALA A 634 -11.15 17.63 35.02
C ALA A 634 -9.96 17.01 35.77
N ASP A 635 -9.77 15.69 35.68
CA ASP A 635 -8.63 14.96 36.26
C ASP A 635 -7.37 14.95 35.37
N GLY A 636 -7.46 15.53 34.17
CA GLY A 636 -6.37 15.60 33.20
C GLY A 636 -6.32 14.43 32.22
N SER A 637 -7.23 13.45 32.32
CA SER A 637 -7.39 12.42 31.28
C SER A 637 -7.82 13.06 29.96
N MET A 638 -7.41 12.44 28.86
CA MET A 638 -7.67 12.92 27.51
C MET A 638 -8.60 11.92 26.83
N ASN A 639 -9.68 12.42 26.27
CA ASN A 639 -10.61 11.66 25.46
C ASN A 639 -10.53 12.13 24.00
N ALA A 640 -10.88 11.26 23.06
CA ALA A 640 -10.92 11.59 21.65
C ALA A 640 -12.24 11.10 21.06
N ASN A 641 -12.86 11.94 20.23
CA ASN A 641 -14.06 11.63 19.47
C ASN A 641 -15.28 11.26 20.33
N THR A 642 -15.30 11.66 21.60
CA THR A 642 -16.42 11.45 22.52
C THR A 642 -17.07 12.78 22.91
N LEU A 643 -18.22 12.70 23.57
CA LEU A 643 -18.95 13.85 24.12
C LEU A 643 -19.23 13.62 25.60
N GLU A 644 -18.18 13.75 26.43
CA GLU A 644 -18.27 13.51 27.87
C GLU A 644 -18.71 14.76 28.65
N PRO A 645 -19.76 14.68 29.48
CA PRO A 645 -20.19 15.82 30.31
C PRO A 645 -19.10 16.32 31.26
N GLY A 646 -18.84 17.62 31.24
CA GLY A 646 -17.86 18.27 32.12
C GLY A 646 -16.44 18.31 31.58
N ASP A 647 -16.16 17.62 30.47
CA ASP A 647 -14.90 17.75 29.74
C ASP A 647 -14.77 19.12 29.06
N THR A 648 -13.56 19.45 28.61
CA THR A 648 -13.30 20.60 27.73
C THR A 648 -12.67 20.14 26.44
N ILE A 649 -13.35 20.36 25.31
CA ILE A 649 -12.80 20.12 23.97
C ILE A 649 -11.69 21.15 23.74
N TYR A 650 -10.50 20.67 23.40
CA TYR A 650 -9.34 21.55 23.27
C TYR A 650 -8.60 21.46 21.92
N GLU A 651 -8.84 20.43 21.13
CA GLU A 651 -8.13 20.21 19.87
C GLU A 651 -9.06 19.67 18.78
N PHE A 652 -8.89 20.19 17.57
CA PHE A 652 -9.54 19.74 16.36
C PHE A 652 -8.48 19.46 15.31
N SER A 653 -8.52 18.28 14.70
CA SER A 653 -7.60 17.90 13.63
C SER A 653 -8.40 17.61 12.38
N PHE A 654 -8.03 18.25 11.27
CA PHE A 654 -8.64 18.06 9.96
C PHE A 654 -7.59 17.64 8.97
N ARG A 655 -7.94 16.81 8.00
CA ARG A 655 -7.03 16.41 6.94
C ARG A 655 -7.60 16.72 5.57
N LYS A 656 -6.72 16.91 4.59
CA LYS A 656 -7.10 16.97 3.18
C LYS A 656 -6.88 15.60 2.56
N GLN A 657 -7.91 15.04 1.94
CA GLN A 657 -7.92 13.67 1.44
C GLN A 657 -7.73 13.61 -0.08
N GLN A 658 -8.05 14.69 -0.79
CA GLN A 658 -7.88 14.78 -2.24
C GLN A 658 -7.07 16.01 -2.62
N ASP A 659 -6.27 15.89 -3.69
CA ASP A 659 -5.39 16.97 -4.15
C ASP A 659 -6.13 17.91 -5.09
N VAL A 660 -7.23 18.48 -4.58
CA VAL A 660 -8.04 19.47 -5.29
C VAL A 660 -7.71 20.85 -4.75
N ASP A 661 -7.43 21.81 -5.63
CA ASP A 661 -7.18 23.22 -5.25
C ASP A 661 -8.47 23.91 -4.79
N GLN A 662 -8.92 23.56 -3.59
CA GLN A 662 -10.13 24.06 -2.98
C GLN A 662 -9.95 24.23 -1.48
N ASP A 663 -10.11 25.46 -1.00
CA ASP A 663 -10.17 25.78 0.42
C ASP A 663 -11.52 25.35 1.04
N ALA A 664 -11.51 25.13 2.35
CA ALA A 664 -12.70 24.77 3.10
C ALA A 664 -12.84 25.52 4.43
N THR A 665 -14.06 25.50 4.97
CA THR A 665 -14.37 25.89 6.34
C THR A 665 -15.00 24.69 7.05
N ALA A 666 -14.37 24.25 8.14
CA ALA A 666 -14.96 23.30 9.06
C ALA A 666 -15.75 24.05 10.14
N THR A 667 -17.03 23.74 10.29
CA THR A 667 -17.95 24.35 11.25
C THR A 667 -18.37 23.31 12.28
N PHE A 668 -17.84 23.43 13.49
CA PHE A 668 -18.26 22.68 14.67
C PHE A 668 -19.47 23.33 15.33
N VAL A 669 -20.46 22.52 15.72
CA VAL A 669 -21.62 22.94 16.52
C VAL A 669 -21.95 21.87 17.56
N LEU A 670 -22.05 22.25 18.84
CA LEU A 670 -22.54 21.40 19.92
C LEU A 670 -24.02 21.69 20.16
N TYR A 671 -24.84 20.65 20.25
CA TYR A 671 -26.28 20.73 20.47
C TYR A 671 -26.69 19.99 21.75
N ASP A 672 -27.76 20.46 22.39
CA ASP A 672 -28.47 19.67 23.41
C ASP A 672 -29.37 18.60 22.76
N ALA A 673 -29.95 17.72 23.58
CA ALA A 673 -30.83 16.64 23.13
C ALA A 673 -32.13 17.10 22.41
N ASN A 674 -32.47 18.39 22.48
CA ASN A 674 -33.59 18.98 21.74
C ASN A 674 -33.14 19.68 20.45
N GLY A 675 -31.87 19.57 20.08
CA GLY A 675 -31.27 20.22 18.91
C GLY A 675 -31.00 21.72 19.09
N LYS A 676 -30.94 22.22 20.33
CA LYS A 676 -30.56 23.62 20.59
C LYS A 676 -29.05 23.76 20.60
N GLU A 677 -28.52 24.71 19.82
CA GLU A 677 -27.10 25.05 19.81
C GLU A 677 -26.62 25.56 21.18
N LEU A 678 -25.54 24.96 21.66
CA LEU A 678 -24.85 25.28 22.92
C LEU A 678 -23.51 25.97 22.67
N ALA A 679 -22.77 25.57 21.63
CA ALA A 679 -21.50 26.17 21.24
C ALA A 679 -21.28 26.00 19.73
N LYS A 680 -20.48 26.90 19.14
CA LYS A 680 -20.12 26.87 17.72
C LYS A 680 -18.72 27.43 17.49
N GLN A 681 -17.97 26.78 16.60
CA GLN A 681 -16.61 27.20 16.24
C GLN A 681 -16.36 26.93 14.75
N ASN A 682 -15.67 27.85 14.08
CA ASN A 682 -15.27 27.68 12.67
C ASN A 682 -13.75 27.62 12.55
N PHE A 683 -13.27 26.80 11.61
CA PHE A 683 -11.86 26.62 11.27
C PHE A 683 -11.68 26.76 9.76
N ARG A 684 -10.66 27.49 9.32
CA ARG A 684 -10.36 27.64 7.89
C ARG A 684 -9.27 26.65 7.48
N LEU A 685 -9.58 25.78 6.54
CA LEU A 685 -8.68 24.80 5.97
C LEU A 685 -8.22 25.34 4.61
N ARG A 686 -6.94 25.69 4.50
CA ARG A 686 -6.34 26.28 3.29
C ARG A 686 -4.88 25.91 3.20
N ASP A 687 -4.27 26.08 2.03
CA ASP A 687 -2.84 25.81 1.83
C ASP A 687 -2.45 24.36 2.22
N MET A 688 -3.34 23.40 1.94
CA MET A 688 -3.16 21.97 2.20
C MET A 688 -3.06 21.21 0.87
N THR A 689 -2.29 20.13 0.84
CA THR A 689 -2.20 19.11 -0.23
C THR A 689 -2.80 17.79 0.25
N ALA A 690 -3.06 16.83 -0.64
CA ALA A 690 -3.55 15.52 -0.21
C ALA A 690 -2.60 14.84 0.80
N GLY A 691 -3.15 14.37 1.92
CA GLY A 691 -2.40 13.78 3.03
C GLY A 691 -2.08 14.75 4.17
N ASP A 692 -2.12 16.06 3.93
CA ASP A 692 -1.85 17.05 4.97
C ASP A 692 -2.88 17.00 6.09
N THR A 693 -2.42 17.21 7.32
CA THR A 693 -3.26 17.39 8.52
C THR A 693 -3.03 18.77 9.13
N MET A 694 -4.11 19.49 9.39
CA MET A 694 -4.12 20.79 10.05
C MET A 694 -4.79 20.69 11.42
N VAL A 695 -4.10 21.16 12.44
CA VAL A 695 -4.53 21.10 13.84
C VAL A 695 -4.87 22.48 14.37
N PHE A 696 -5.99 22.58 15.07
CA PHE A 696 -6.47 23.78 15.75
C PHE A 696 -6.67 23.52 17.22
N THR A 697 -6.23 24.46 18.05
CA THR A 697 -6.47 24.43 19.50
C THR A 697 -7.48 25.51 19.90
N THR A 698 -8.41 25.14 20.78
CA THR A 698 -9.43 26.02 21.35
C THR A 698 -9.77 25.52 22.76
N GLU A 699 -10.76 26.08 23.45
CA GLU A 699 -11.27 25.55 24.72
C GLU A 699 -12.80 25.71 24.71
N ILE A 700 -13.52 24.60 24.49
CA ILE A 700 -14.98 24.56 24.44
C ILE A 700 -15.48 23.64 25.58
N PRO A 701 -16.01 24.21 26.68
CA PRO A 701 -16.47 23.40 27.81
C PRO A 701 -17.77 22.67 27.45
N ILE A 702 -17.82 21.38 27.78
CA ILE A 702 -19.01 20.54 27.65
C ILE A 702 -19.82 20.67 28.95
N PRO A 703 -21.12 21.02 28.91
CA PRO A 703 -21.95 21.12 30.11
C PRO A 703 -21.95 19.83 30.92
N ALA A 704 -21.74 19.93 32.24
CA ALA A 704 -21.75 18.77 33.12
C ALA A 704 -23.14 18.10 33.24
N ASP A 705 -24.20 18.83 32.91
CA ASP A 705 -25.60 18.38 32.90
C ASP A 705 -26.12 18.03 31.50
N LEU A 706 -25.22 17.81 30.53
CA LEU A 706 -25.57 17.43 29.17
C LEU A 706 -26.40 16.13 29.18
N ALA A 707 -27.60 16.16 28.59
CA ALA A 707 -28.52 15.01 28.56
C ALA A 707 -28.15 14.03 27.43
N ASP A 708 -28.52 12.76 27.61
CA ASP A 708 -28.38 11.71 26.58
C ASP A 708 -29.14 12.11 25.31
N GLY A 709 -28.55 11.86 24.14
CA GLY A 709 -29.05 12.35 22.85
C GLY A 709 -28.58 13.76 22.46
N ALA A 710 -27.81 14.44 23.32
CA ALA A 710 -27.02 15.58 22.89
C ALA A 710 -25.92 15.14 21.91
N TYR A 711 -25.49 16.03 21.02
CA TYR A 711 -24.49 15.68 20.01
C TYR A 711 -23.71 16.91 19.58
N TYR A 712 -22.51 16.72 19.04
CA TYR A 712 -21.88 17.73 18.22
C TYR A 712 -21.78 17.27 16.78
N GLN A 713 -21.72 18.25 15.88
CA GLN A 713 -21.59 18.06 14.45
C GLN A 713 -20.44 18.93 13.91
N ILE A 714 -19.69 18.43 12.95
CA ILE A 714 -18.76 19.21 12.15
C ILE A 714 -19.13 19.05 10.67
N GLN A 715 -19.39 20.18 10.02
CA GLN A 715 -19.61 20.23 8.58
C GLN A 715 -18.39 20.86 7.92
N ILE A 716 -17.86 20.27 6.85
CA ILE A 716 -16.76 20.85 6.09
C ILE A 716 -17.29 21.29 4.73
N THR A 717 -17.24 22.58 4.46
CA THR A 717 -17.84 23.19 3.26
C THR A 717 -16.83 24.09 2.55
N GLY A 718 -16.92 24.18 1.23
CA GLY A 718 -16.20 25.13 0.42
C GLY A 718 -17.10 25.74 -0.65
N ASP A 719 -16.51 26.36 -1.66
CA ASP A 719 -17.25 27.11 -2.68
C ASP A 719 -18.25 26.25 -3.50
N SER A 720 -17.98 24.94 -3.64
CA SER A 720 -18.85 23.99 -4.35
C SER A 720 -19.89 23.28 -3.46
N GLY A 721 -19.93 23.56 -2.15
CA GLY A 721 -20.84 22.91 -1.21
C GLY A 721 -20.11 22.06 -0.16
N SER A 722 -20.70 20.92 0.23
CA SER A 722 -20.09 20.01 1.21
C SER A 722 -18.88 19.33 0.61
N LEU A 723 -17.76 19.36 1.34
CA LEU A 723 -16.48 18.77 0.96
C LEU A 723 -16.10 17.56 1.82
N ALA A 724 -16.95 17.23 2.79
CA ALA A 724 -16.89 16.05 3.62
C ALA A 724 -18.30 15.64 4.03
N THR A 725 -18.48 14.40 4.46
CA THR A 725 -19.68 13.98 5.20
C THR A 725 -19.69 14.67 6.56
N ASP A 726 -20.89 14.97 7.06
CA ASP A 726 -21.04 15.57 8.38
C ASP A 726 -20.51 14.62 9.47
N TYR A 727 -19.54 15.09 10.25
CA TYR A 727 -18.99 14.35 11.38
C TYR A 727 -19.88 14.57 12.60
N ILE A 728 -20.58 13.54 13.09
CA ILE A 728 -21.52 13.65 14.21
C ILE A 728 -21.10 12.70 15.33
N VAL A 729 -21.03 13.20 16.55
CA VAL A 729 -20.79 12.41 17.77
C VAL A 729 -21.90 12.71 18.76
N THR A 730 -22.56 11.66 19.21
CA THR A 730 -23.71 11.72 20.13
C THR A 730 -23.30 11.20 21.50
N LYS A 731 -23.86 11.80 22.55
CA LYS A 731 -23.82 11.29 23.92
C LYS A 731 -24.87 10.21 24.15
#